data_AF-A0A6G1GZQ2-F1
#
_entry.id   AF-A0A6G1GZQ2-F1
#
_cell.length_a   1.000
_cell.length_b   1.000
_cell.length_c   1.000
_cell.angle_alpha   90.00
_cell.angle_beta   90.00
_cell.angle_gamma   90.00
#
_symmetry.space_group_name_H-M   'P 1'
#
loop_
_entity.id
_entity.type
_entity.pdbx_description
1 polymer ?
#
loop_
_entity_poly.entity_id
_entity_poly.type
_entity_poly.pdbx_seq_one_letter_code
_entity_poly.pdbx_strand_id
1 'polypeptide(L)'
;MSSSDKGAEVTVSQSVPSQTSEKNRTQSWFTLHRSNSTTKEEIHKEYSGSRGYNGYHFTRPTRRGAKDEHPEKIVYRNQFGEDYSKHQDVATYLSGTQYIPRRVIIQATAHVTKTQPNTKWRRSKLEGSVPTALRLSQWALKPAENKYGRDDETGEVVLKRRGFFAATWGYINSTGRCLLVAIPLQLYLSLPLASPPWEEDDVEDKYPDWPGYCWQWPKFAVNPLDMKPSEHAALKFSAKPRLLRPRLLVTKDLDGNWTVKNLNAEPHAWKPYVMVSYTNLHYQTNTSVEGRNLLDTIAKKVAVEAGCQAYWMDFKCRAPLEEPELLTSDVNRFCDVIRGATRVVVALPNEEIETAKVWGSRMWTLPEGLLATGDNVYFHYTNDTNSNTKAFSKLDMAVNIWEDAEHQGENIQATRLLAEHFTGGVDLSRLQLFSTALLALSDRKPSDGRPADRPELSYALMGLLSNRIDPDPHKETIFQSIARLCLCNDSDRLIDRMLCLLPRHDTAASASADPFEALAQADQFKTHLWDITPEAHVIGVAEQDRTVVVDCARAIPIRWKQFPRMRYRRAPGFRKFLAEMFIRSGAWWFIAGLSLVWTYAPLFLAFHDTDASDLLKWLESSIMLFFLVGIALSLAGPVSCRRLFGGSVTEMSPNLIGFEGVLPLIELETKIFGNYNGRLDYEPSGTPYSLRSPHERAGLEPKFITHPDQFAPEPALASSEHRLFTLVDTGSLTVNVFQATAPPTVALICGREGGMLRALLCSWDFASDRLMRQTVVRMGSDCLDMVRVKGWVKVCLGEE
;
A
#
# COMPACT_ATOMS: atom_id res chain seq x y z
N MET A 1 21.08 -33.92 -57.55
CA MET A 1 22.42 -34.55 -57.46
C MET A 1 22.84 -34.43 -56.00
N SER A 2 22.75 -35.48 -55.17
CA SER A 2 23.58 -36.71 -55.14
C SER A 2 25.05 -36.42 -54.76
N SER A 3 25.70 -37.13 -53.83
CA SER A 3 25.24 -38.16 -52.87
C SER A 3 26.43 -38.61 -51.99
N SER A 4 26.16 -39.10 -50.77
CA SER A 4 26.92 -40.16 -50.05
C SER A 4 28.42 -39.93 -49.70
N ASP A 5 29.00 -40.50 -48.64
CA ASP A 5 28.69 -41.77 -47.95
C ASP A 5 29.11 -41.79 -46.45
N LYS A 6 28.33 -42.55 -45.63
CA LYS A 6 28.64 -43.49 -44.51
C LYS A 6 29.87 -43.26 -43.59
N GLY A 7 29.87 -43.51 -42.28
CA GLY A 7 28.93 -44.15 -41.32
C GLY A 7 29.55 -44.15 -39.89
N ALA A 8 29.13 -44.91 -38.87
CA ALA A 8 28.01 -45.85 -38.70
C ALA A 8 27.66 -46.11 -37.20
N GLU A 9 26.39 -46.49 -36.95
CA GLU A 9 25.78 -47.36 -35.91
C GLU A 9 26.47 -47.76 -34.58
N VAL A 10 25.71 -47.67 -33.47
CA VAL A 10 25.07 -48.83 -32.77
C VAL A 10 23.73 -48.38 -32.15
N THR A 11 22.68 -49.21 -32.21
CA THR A 11 21.30 -48.94 -31.76
C THR A 11 20.80 -50.03 -30.83
N VAL A 12 20.00 -49.71 -29.80
CA VAL A 12 19.11 -50.69 -29.14
C VAL A 12 17.69 -50.11 -28.94
N SER A 13 16.74 -50.79 -29.57
CA SER A 13 15.26 -50.81 -29.45
C SER A 13 14.64 -50.33 -28.12
N GLN A 14 13.51 -49.58 -28.11
CA GLN A 14 12.12 -50.05 -28.35
C GLN A 14 11.67 -51.20 -27.40
N SER A 15 10.43 -51.29 -26.89
CA SER A 15 9.15 -50.60 -27.16
C SER A 15 8.18 -50.72 -25.96
N VAL A 16 7.05 -49.99 -26.00
CA VAL A 16 5.91 -50.14 -25.07
C VAL A 16 4.97 -51.27 -25.52
N PRO A 17 4.37 -52.02 -24.59
CA PRO A 17 2.97 -52.43 -24.79
C PRO A 17 2.09 -52.23 -23.55
N SER A 18 0.83 -51.86 -23.81
CA SER A 18 -0.29 -51.93 -22.88
C SER A 18 -0.88 -53.34 -22.80
N GLN A 19 -1.32 -53.82 -21.64
CA GLN A 19 -2.71 -54.29 -21.44
C GLN A 19 -3.06 -54.76 -20.01
N THR A 20 -4.37 -54.74 -19.79
CA THR A 20 -5.24 -55.12 -18.67
C THR A 20 -5.16 -56.57 -18.11
N SER A 21 -5.31 -56.71 -16.78
CA SER A 21 -6.22 -57.62 -16.02
C SER A 21 -5.65 -57.86 -14.61
N GLU A 22 -6.34 -57.67 -13.46
CA GLU A 22 -7.60 -58.21 -12.90
C GLU A 22 -7.41 -59.50 -12.06
N LYS A 23 -8.11 -59.58 -10.90
CA LYS A 23 -8.13 -60.65 -9.86
C LYS A 23 -6.95 -60.60 -8.86
N ASN A 24 -7.09 -60.87 -7.55
CA ASN A 24 -8.22 -61.18 -6.63
C ASN A 24 -7.78 -60.71 -5.21
N ARG A 25 -8.56 -60.07 -4.33
CA ARG A 25 -9.86 -60.38 -3.68
C ARG A 25 -9.73 -61.15 -2.33
N THR A 26 -10.05 -60.44 -1.24
CA THR A 26 -10.62 -60.91 0.05
C THR A 26 -11.15 -59.65 0.78
N GLN A 27 -12.42 -59.25 0.63
CA GLN A 27 -13.56 -59.57 1.51
C GLN A 27 -13.22 -59.56 3.02
N SER A 28 -13.74 -58.67 3.89
CA SER A 28 -15.08 -58.06 4.12
C SER A 28 -15.87 -58.78 5.22
N TRP A 29 -16.34 -58.01 6.23
CA TRP A 29 -17.51 -58.14 7.12
C TRP A 29 -17.40 -56.98 8.14
N PHE A 30 -18.40 -56.15 8.50
CA PHE A 30 -19.86 -56.15 8.29
C PHE A 30 -20.39 -54.71 8.06
N THR A 31 -21.66 -54.58 7.63
CA THR A 31 -22.45 -53.33 7.58
C THR A 31 -23.87 -53.54 8.08
N LEU A 32 -24.58 -52.43 8.38
CA LEU A 32 -25.94 -52.27 8.96
C LEU A 32 -25.97 -52.36 10.51
N HIS A 33 -26.82 -51.60 11.22
CA HIS A 33 -28.06 -50.91 10.81
C HIS A 33 -28.11 -49.39 11.11
N ARG A 34 -29.01 -48.71 10.39
CA ARG A 34 -29.42 -47.31 10.54
C ARG A 34 -30.73 -47.23 11.33
N SER A 35 -30.85 -46.34 12.31
CA SER A 35 -32.13 -45.91 12.89
C SER A 35 -32.32 -44.40 12.69
N ASN A 36 -33.48 -44.00 12.17
CA ASN A 36 -33.85 -42.59 11.99
C ASN A 36 -34.83 -42.17 13.11
N SER A 37 -34.38 -41.30 14.00
CA SER A 37 -35.19 -40.42 14.87
C SER A 37 -34.25 -39.40 15.51
N THR A 38 -34.54 -38.10 15.64
CA THR A 38 -35.68 -37.30 15.19
C THR A 38 -35.21 -35.84 15.12
N THR A 39 -35.54 -35.15 14.02
CA THR A 39 -35.83 -33.70 13.95
C THR A 39 -35.42 -32.82 15.15
N LYS A 40 -34.21 -32.23 15.11
CA LYS A 40 -33.93 -30.87 15.66
C LYS A 40 -32.55 -30.23 15.35
N GLU A 41 -31.55 -30.97 14.87
CA GLU A 41 -30.17 -30.43 14.74
C GLU A 41 -29.74 -29.93 13.34
N GLU A 42 -30.53 -30.11 12.29
CA GLU A 42 -30.08 -29.80 10.91
C GLU A 42 -30.29 -28.36 10.43
N ILE A 43 -30.81 -27.45 11.26
CA ILE A 43 -30.95 -26.02 10.91
C ILE A 43 -29.62 -25.23 11.07
N HIS A 44 -28.62 -25.78 11.77
CA HIS A 44 -27.32 -25.12 11.99
C HIS A 44 -26.22 -25.43 10.96
N LYS A 45 -26.57 -25.91 9.76
CA LYS A 45 -25.60 -26.24 8.69
C LYS A 45 -25.56 -25.27 7.50
N GLU A 46 -26.23 -24.13 7.59
CA GLU A 46 -26.03 -23.04 6.63
C GLU A 46 -24.99 -22.03 7.12
N TYR A 47 -24.23 -21.46 6.17
CA TYR A 47 -23.18 -20.44 6.32
C TYR A 47 -21.88 -20.82 7.06
N SER A 48 -20.94 -21.41 6.30
CA SER A 48 -19.52 -21.57 6.70
C SER A 48 -18.54 -21.10 5.60
N GLY A 49 -18.63 -19.84 5.18
CA GLY A 49 -17.64 -19.20 4.29
C GLY A 49 -17.37 -19.95 2.97
N SER A 50 -18.40 -20.63 2.45
CA SER A 50 -18.30 -21.64 1.38
C SER A 50 -18.76 -21.16 -0.01
N ARG A 51 -19.21 -19.90 -0.11
CA ARG A 51 -19.57 -19.22 -1.36
C ARG A 51 -18.44 -18.27 -1.75
N GLY A 52 -18.00 -18.36 -3.00
CA GLY A 52 -17.07 -17.38 -3.58
C GLY A 52 -17.78 -16.08 -3.96
N TYR A 53 -17.01 -15.14 -4.53
CA TYR A 53 -17.60 -14.03 -5.29
C TYR A 53 -18.52 -14.60 -6.39
N ASN A 54 -19.64 -13.92 -6.66
CA ASN A 54 -20.72 -14.36 -7.56
C ASN A 54 -21.49 -15.65 -7.15
N GLY A 55 -21.41 -16.09 -5.89
CA GLY A 55 -22.31 -17.13 -5.35
C GLY A 55 -21.95 -18.58 -5.72
N TYR A 56 -20.91 -18.79 -6.54
CA TYR A 56 -20.42 -20.11 -6.91
C TYR A 56 -19.93 -20.93 -5.70
N HIS A 57 -20.19 -22.24 -5.72
CA HIS A 57 -19.76 -23.19 -4.69
C HIS A 57 -18.25 -23.46 -4.76
N PHE A 58 -17.53 -23.39 -3.63
CA PHE A 58 -16.16 -23.92 -3.59
C PHE A 58 -16.15 -25.45 -3.63
N THR A 59 -15.81 -26.02 -4.79
CA THR A 59 -15.33 -27.40 -4.87
C THR A 59 -13.80 -27.43 -4.76
N ARG A 60 -13.26 -28.41 -4.01
CA ARG A 60 -11.91 -28.90 -4.33
C ARG A 60 -12.02 -29.56 -5.72
N PRO A 61 -11.03 -29.46 -6.61
CA PRO A 61 -11.09 -30.11 -7.91
C PRO A 61 -10.99 -31.64 -7.73
N THR A 62 -12.14 -32.28 -7.47
CA THR A 62 -12.30 -33.72 -7.60
C THR A 62 -12.31 -34.07 -9.07
N ARG A 63 -11.49 -35.06 -9.42
CA ARG A 63 -11.27 -35.50 -10.80
C ARG A 63 -12.60 -36.03 -11.38
N ARG A 64 -13.10 -35.36 -12.43
CA ARG A 64 -14.31 -35.60 -13.24
C ARG A 64 -15.60 -34.90 -12.77
N GLY A 65 -16.17 -34.10 -13.68
CA GLY A 65 -17.59 -34.19 -14.00
C GLY A 65 -18.57 -33.22 -13.33
N ALA A 66 -18.34 -31.92 -13.41
CA ALA A 66 -19.40 -30.92 -13.28
C ALA A 66 -19.21 -29.82 -14.34
N LYS A 67 -20.24 -29.53 -15.13
CA LYS A 67 -20.31 -28.35 -15.99
C LYS A 67 -20.99 -27.22 -15.20
N ASP A 68 -20.23 -26.61 -14.31
CA ASP A 68 -20.59 -25.32 -13.74
C ASP A 68 -19.83 -24.24 -14.50
N GLU A 69 -20.41 -23.05 -14.65
CA GLU A 69 -19.75 -21.89 -15.26
C GLU A 69 -18.49 -21.54 -14.44
N HIS A 70 -17.32 -21.93 -14.95
CA HIS A 70 -16.07 -21.70 -14.23
C HIS A 70 -15.68 -20.22 -14.31
N PRO A 71 -15.34 -19.57 -13.18
CA PRO A 71 -14.78 -18.22 -13.21
C PRO A 71 -13.52 -18.18 -14.08
N GLU A 72 -13.30 -17.04 -14.74
CA GLU A 72 -12.30 -16.88 -15.78
C GLU A 72 -10.90 -17.31 -15.30
N LYS A 73 -10.18 -18.00 -16.19
CA LYS A 73 -8.90 -18.63 -15.86
C LYS A 73 -7.77 -17.66 -16.21
N ILE A 74 -7.42 -16.82 -15.25
CA ILE A 74 -6.39 -15.80 -15.42
C ILE A 74 -4.99 -16.45 -15.41
N VAL A 75 -4.12 -15.97 -16.29
CA VAL A 75 -2.72 -16.38 -16.42
C VAL A 75 -1.83 -15.29 -15.81
N TYR A 76 -0.96 -15.68 -14.88
CA TYR A 76 0.03 -14.83 -14.26
C TYR A 76 1.42 -15.32 -14.60
N ARG A 77 2.32 -14.39 -14.94
CA ARG A 77 3.70 -14.68 -15.30
C ARG A 77 4.63 -14.30 -14.16
N ASN A 78 5.37 -15.27 -13.61
CA ASN A 78 6.27 -15.00 -12.48
C ASN A 78 7.54 -14.22 -12.91
N GLN A 79 8.36 -13.78 -11.95
CA GLN A 79 9.62 -13.07 -12.21
C GLN A 79 10.66 -13.84 -13.07
N PHE A 80 10.50 -15.16 -13.25
CA PHE A 80 11.35 -16.00 -14.11
C PHE A 80 10.75 -16.18 -15.52
N GLY A 81 9.58 -15.59 -15.79
CA GLY A 81 8.90 -15.64 -17.07
C GLY A 81 8.01 -16.87 -17.27
N GLU A 82 7.78 -17.66 -16.22
CA GLU A 82 6.93 -18.87 -16.22
C GLU A 82 5.45 -18.52 -16.00
N ASP A 83 4.56 -19.13 -16.79
CA ASP A 83 3.12 -18.87 -16.75
C ASP A 83 2.36 -19.84 -15.83
N TYR A 84 1.61 -19.28 -14.88
CA TYR A 84 0.75 -20.00 -13.95
C TYR A 84 -0.70 -19.58 -14.14
N SER A 85 -1.59 -20.55 -14.30
CA SER A 85 -3.02 -20.28 -14.51
C SER A 85 -3.84 -20.66 -13.29
N LYS A 86 -4.73 -19.76 -12.88
CA LYS A 86 -5.58 -19.91 -11.69
C LYS A 86 -6.89 -19.17 -11.87
N HIS A 87 -7.96 -19.72 -11.31
CA HIS A 87 -9.28 -19.09 -11.29
C HIS A 87 -9.32 -17.94 -10.28
N GLN A 88 -9.93 -16.81 -10.66
CA GLN A 88 -10.25 -15.73 -9.73
C GLN A 88 -11.41 -16.15 -8.83
N ASP A 89 -11.14 -16.43 -7.55
CA ASP A 89 -12.11 -17.05 -6.63
C ASP A 89 -12.19 -16.42 -5.23
N VAL A 90 -11.03 -16.10 -4.66
CA VAL A 90 -10.82 -15.57 -3.31
C VAL A 90 -9.65 -14.59 -3.36
N ALA A 91 -9.53 -13.67 -2.40
CA ALA A 91 -8.33 -12.83 -2.26
C ALA A 91 -7.03 -13.67 -2.34
N THR A 92 -6.03 -13.18 -3.06
CA THR A 92 -4.80 -13.91 -3.36
C THR A 92 -3.55 -13.15 -2.93
N TYR A 93 -2.45 -13.88 -2.75
CA TYR A 93 -1.13 -13.31 -2.53
C TYR A 93 -0.09 -14.09 -3.34
N LEU A 94 0.99 -13.42 -3.68
CA LEU A 94 2.13 -14.04 -4.35
C LEU A 94 3.06 -14.72 -3.33
N SER A 95 3.32 -16.01 -3.51
CA SER A 95 4.06 -16.81 -2.52
C SER A 95 5.58 -16.65 -2.66
N GLY A 96 6.24 -15.95 -1.72
CA GLY A 96 7.70 -15.76 -1.73
C GLY A 96 8.56 -17.03 -1.83
N THR A 97 8.06 -18.18 -1.35
CA THR A 97 8.77 -19.47 -1.43
C THR A 97 8.49 -20.30 -2.68
N GLN A 98 7.47 -19.94 -3.47
CA GLN A 98 7.00 -20.77 -4.60
C GLN A 98 6.72 -19.98 -5.87
N TYR A 99 6.81 -18.65 -5.84
CA TYR A 99 6.65 -17.78 -7.01
C TYR A 99 5.27 -17.88 -7.70
N ILE A 100 4.25 -18.45 -7.02
CA ILE A 100 2.89 -18.69 -7.54
C ILE A 100 1.78 -17.98 -6.73
N PRO A 101 0.63 -17.66 -7.36
CA PRO A 101 -0.54 -17.08 -6.71
C PRO A 101 -1.26 -18.04 -5.75
N ARG A 102 -1.18 -17.81 -4.44
CA ARG A 102 -1.89 -18.61 -3.42
C ARG A 102 -3.11 -17.88 -2.84
N ARG A 103 -4.07 -18.62 -2.27
CA ARG A 103 -5.25 -18.03 -1.61
C ARG A 103 -4.86 -17.48 -0.24
N VAL A 104 -5.32 -16.28 0.09
CA VAL A 104 -5.05 -15.63 1.39
C VAL A 104 -5.78 -16.37 2.52
N ILE A 105 -5.05 -16.64 3.60
CA ILE A 105 -5.57 -17.15 4.87
C ILE A 105 -5.03 -16.24 5.97
N ILE A 106 -5.92 -15.77 6.84
CA ILE A 106 -5.66 -14.69 7.80
C ILE A 106 -5.91 -15.15 9.21
N GLN A 107 -4.95 -14.94 10.11
CA GLN A 107 -5.23 -15.08 11.53
C GLN A 107 -6.13 -13.95 12.00
N ALA A 108 -7.18 -14.29 12.75
CA ALA A 108 -8.10 -13.32 13.33
C ALA A 108 -8.22 -13.53 14.84
N THR A 109 -8.53 -12.44 15.53
CA THR A 109 -8.87 -12.45 16.95
C THR A 109 -10.19 -13.19 17.20
N ALA A 110 -10.40 -13.64 18.44
CA ALA A 110 -11.63 -14.30 18.84
C ALA A 110 -12.87 -13.39 18.78
N HIS A 111 -12.67 -12.07 18.84
CA HIS A 111 -13.71 -11.06 18.65
C HIS A 111 -14.19 -11.05 17.18
N VAL A 112 -13.29 -10.70 16.25
CA VAL A 112 -13.56 -10.61 14.80
C VAL A 112 -14.17 -11.90 14.24
N THR A 113 -13.66 -13.06 14.69
CA THR A 113 -14.15 -14.38 14.24
C THR A 113 -15.62 -14.63 14.62
N LYS A 114 -16.13 -13.98 15.68
CA LYS A 114 -17.53 -14.06 16.10
C LYS A 114 -18.41 -12.98 15.47
N THR A 115 -17.90 -11.75 15.34
CA THR A 115 -18.71 -10.58 14.98
C THR A 115 -18.89 -10.39 13.47
N GLN A 116 -17.91 -10.76 12.64
CA GLN A 116 -17.92 -10.42 11.21
C GLN A 116 -17.76 -11.63 10.28
N PRO A 117 -18.69 -12.61 10.25
CA PRO A 117 -18.45 -13.91 9.60
C PRO A 117 -18.21 -13.90 8.07
N ASN A 118 -18.56 -12.81 7.35
CA ASN A 118 -18.50 -12.75 5.89
C ASN A 118 -17.29 -11.92 5.39
N THR A 119 -16.42 -12.52 4.56
CA THR A 119 -15.17 -11.90 4.05
C THR A 119 -14.74 -12.43 2.69
N LYS A 120 -14.04 -11.59 1.90
CA LYS A 120 -13.36 -11.95 0.64
C LYS A 120 -12.14 -12.89 0.83
N TRP A 121 -11.79 -13.25 2.07
CA TRP A 121 -10.69 -14.13 2.47
C TRP A 121 -11.10 -15.14 3.55
N ARG A 122 -10.28 -16.18 3.76
CA ARG A 122 -10.49 -17.18 4.82
C ARG A 122 -9.80 -16.78 6.11
N ARG A 123 -10.48 -16.97 7.24
CA ARG A 123 -9.90 -16.77 8.57
C ARG A 123 -9.43 -18.06 9.22
N SER A 124 -8.42 -17.93 10.06
CA SER A 124 -7.86 -18.94 10.95
C SER A 124 -7.78 -18.36 12.36
N LYS A 125 -7.69 -19.21 13.37
CA LYS A 125 -7.46 -18.75 14.75
C LYS A 125 -6.03 -18.23 14.90
N LEU A 126 -5.87 -17.22 15.76
CA LEU A 126 -4.57 -16.65 16.12
C LEU A 126 -3.76 -17.62 17.01
N GLU A 127 -2.92 -18.41 16.37
CA GLU A 127 -2.04 -19.44 16.92
C GLU A 127 -0.56 -19.11 16.64
N GLY A 128 0.32 -19.40 17.61
CA GLY A 128 1.75 -19.10 17.53
C GLY A 128 2.64 -20.34 17.66
N SER A 129 3.75 -20.35 16.92
CA SER A 129 4.65 -21.50 16.77
C SER A 129 5.70 -21.62 17.89
N VAL A 130 5.26 -21.51 19.14
CA VAL A 130 6.09 -21.60 20.35
C VAL A 130 6.71 -23.01 20.52
N PRO A 131 8.01 -23.15 20.90
CA PRO A 131 8.63 -24.44 21.20
C PRO A 131 7.87 -25.28 22.24
N THR A 132 7.79 -26.59 22.00
CA THR A 132 7.15 -27.59 22.87
C THR A 132 7.70 -27.57 24.30
N ALA A 133 9.02 -27.55 24.46
CA ALA A 133 9.69 -27.45 25.77
C ALA A 133 9.24 -26.20 26.55
N LEU A 134 9.13 -25.04 25.87
CA LEU A 134 8.62 -23.82 26.48
C LEU A 134 7.13 -23.95 26.83
N ARG A 135 6.29 -24.47 25.93
CA ARG A 135 4.86 -24.70 26.20
C ARG A 135 4.64 -25.59 27.43
N LEU A 136 5.41 -26.67 27.57
CA LEU A 136 5.36 -27.57 28.73
C LEU A 136 5.80 -26.86 30.02
N SER A 137 6.94 -26.14 29.98
CA SER A 137 7.43 -25.39 31.13
C SER A 137 6.45 -24.31 31.59
N GLN A 138 5.78 -23.62 30.66
CA GLN A 138 4.79 -22.61 30.98
C GLN A 138 3.49 -23.22 31.52
N TRP A 139 3.03 -24.35 30.96
CA TRP A 139 1.88 -25.06 31.51
C TRP A 139 2.11 -25.51 32.97
N ALA A 140 3.36 -25.90 33.29
CA ALA A 140 3.75 -26.26 34.65
C ALA A 140 3.82 -25.06 35.60
N LEU A 141 4.40 -23.93 35.16
CA LEU A 141 4.65 -22.74 36.00
C LEU A 141 3.48 -21.76 36.11
N LYS A 142 2.55 -21.74 35.13
CA LYS A 142 1.40 -20.81 35.07
C LYS A 142 0.53 -20.72 36.34
N PRO A 143 0.32 -21.78 37.15
CA PRO A 143 -0.41 -21.66 38.41
C PRO A 143 0.27 -20.73 39.43
N ALA A 144 1.61 -20.74 39.51
CA ALA A 144 2.40 -19.93 40.44
C ALA A 144 2.69 -18.51 39.92
N GLU A 145 2.38 -18.22 38.65
CA GLU A 145 2.65 -16.93 38.04
C GLU A 145 1.70 -15.83 38.55
N ASN A 146 2.28 -14.70 38.96
CA ASN A 146 1.52 -13.48 39.27
C ASN A 146 0.79 -13.02 38.01
N LYS A 147 -0.47 -12.56 38.17
CA LYS A 147 -1.17 -11.96 37.03
C LYS A 147 -0.56 -10.58 36.77
N TYR A 148 -0.12 -10.34 35.54
CA TYR A 148 0.03 -8.98 35.05
C TYR A 148 -1.36 -8.34 35.00
N GLY A 149 -1.46 -7.12 35.52
CA GLY A 149 -2.55 -6.20 35.23
C GLY A 149 -1.96 -4.95 34.59
N ARG A 150 -2.81 -3.96 34.34
CA ARG A 150 -2.37 -2.60 34.05
C ARG A 150 -2.78 -1.68 35.20
N ASP A 151 -2.02 -0.61 35.36
CA ASP A 151 -2.40 0.56 36.13
C ASP A 151 -3.32 1.44 35.27
N ASP A 152 -4.45 1.87 35.85
CA ASP A 152 -5.57 2.45 35.12
C ASP A 152 -5.30 3.94 34.75
N GLU A 153 -4.37 4.61 35.46
CA GLU A 153 -3.98 6.00 35.18
C GLU A 153 -2.83 6.10 34.15
N THR A 154 -1.75 5.33 34.35
CA THR A 154 -0.53 5.38 33.54
C THR A 154 -0.57 4.50 32.30
N GLY A 155 -1.37 3.43 32.30
CA GLY A 155 -1.32 2.41 31.27
C GLY A 155 -0.07 1.53 31.32
N GLU A 156 0.68 1.51 32.43
CA GLU A 156 1.84 0.61 32.62
C GLU A 156 1.44 -0.78 33.11
N VAL A 157 2.20 -1.81 32.71
CA VAL A 157 1.94 -3.21 33.09
C VAL A 157 2.46 -3.50 34.49
N VAL A 158 1.56 -3.42 35.48
CA VAL A 158 1.86 -3.66 36.90
C VAL A 158 1.54 -5.09 37.32
N LEU A 159 2.42 -5.69 38.12
CA LEU A 159 2.22 -7.02 38.71
C LEU A 159 1.11 -6.99 39.79
N LYS A 160 -0.10 -7.46 39.45
CA LYS A 160 -1.20 -7.61 40.42
C LYS A 160 -0.92 -8.78 41.35
N ARG A 161 -0.46 -8.45 42.57
CA ARG A 161 -0.13 -9.41 43.65
C ARG A 161 -1.38 -10.17 44.08
N ARG A 162 -1.36 -11.51 43.98
CA ARG A 162 -2.47 -12.35 44.44
C ARG A 162 -2.55 -12.36 45.97
N GLY A 163 -3.77 -12.53 46.50
CA GLY A 163 -3.98 -12.81 47.92
C GLY A 163 -3.28 -14.10 48.35
N PHE A 164 -2.79 -14.12 49.60
CA PHE A 164 -1.88 -15.13 50.15
C PHE A 164 -2.31 -16.59 49.84
N PHE A 165 -3.56 -16.96 50.16
CA PHE A 165 -4.08 -18.31 49.92
C PHE A 165 -4.05 -18.72 48.43
N ALA A 166 -4.38 -17.80 47.51
CA ALA A 166 -4.37 -18.06 46.08
C ALA A 166 -2.94 -18.16 45.50
N ALA A 167 -1.97 -17.48 46.12
CA ALA A 167 -0.56 -17.65 45.79
C ALA A 167 -0.04 -19.03 46.25
N THR A 168 -0.28 -19.41 47.52
CA THR A 168 0.16 -20.68 48.08
C THR A 168 -0.41 -21.89 47.32
N TRP A 169 -1.71 -21.87 47.00
CA TRP A 169 -2.32 -22.93 46.17
C TRP A 169 -1.74 -22.96 44.75
N GLY A 170 -1.41 -21.79 44.19
CA GLY A 170 -0.69 -21.66 42.92
C GLY A 170 0.69 -22.33 42.94
N TYR A 171 1.48 -22.13 44.00
CA TYR A 171 2.77 -22.79 44.17
C TYR A 171 2.63 -24.31 44.32
N ILE A 172 1.70 -24.81 45.14
CA ILE A 172 1.48 -26.27 45.31
C ILE A 172 1.12 -26.93 43.98
N ASN A 173 0.18 -26.34 43.22
CA ASN A 173 -0.23 -26.83 41.91
C ASN A 173 0.92 -26.77 40.89
N SER A 174 1.71 -25.69 40.91
CA SER A 174 2.91 -25.56 40.07
C SER A 174 3.95 -26.63 40.38
N THR A 175 4.25 -26.92 41.65
CA THR A 175 5.20 -27.95 42.06
C THR A 175 4.73 -29.34 41.62
N GLY A 176 3.45 -29.67 41.81
CA GLY A 176 2.87 -30.92 41.32
C GLY A 176 2.98 -31.10 39.80
N ARG A 177 2.77 -30.03 39.02
CA ARG A 177 2.97 -30.06 37.56
C ARG A 177 4.45 -30.13 37.16
N CYS A 178 5.34 -29.47 37.90
CA CYS A 178 6.78 -29.55 37.65
C CYS A 178 7.29 -30.98 37.88
N LEU A 179 6.82 -31.68 38.92
CA LEU A 179 7.11 -33.10 39.15
C LEU A 179 6.69 -33.98 37.97
N LEU A 180 5.47 -33.78 37.44
CA LEU A 180 4.95 -34.51 36.27
C LEU A 180 5.78 -34.24 35.00
N VAL A 181 6.15 -32.98 34.76
CA VAL A 181 6.82 -32.54 33.52
C VAL A 181 8.34 -32.71 33.56
N ALA A 182 8.97 -32.76 34.73
CA ALA A 182 10.43 -32.79 34.91
C ALA A 182 11.10 -33.89 34.07
N ILE A 183 10.74 -35.16 34.28
CA ILE A 183 11.39 -36.30 33.61
C ILE A 183 11.07 -36.32 32.08
N PRO A 184 9.81 -36.16 31.62
CA PRO A 184 9.52 -36.08 30.18
C PRO A 184 10.20 -34.91 29.46
N LEU A 185 10.28 -33.73 30.11
CA LEU A 185 10.97 -32.56 29.56
C LEU A 185 12.48 -32.81 29.48
N GLN A 186 13.06 -33.46 30.48
CA GLN A 186 14.47 -33.79 30.51
C GLN A 186 14.84 -34.77 29.38
N LEU A 187 14.06 -35.84 29.22
CA LEU A 187 14.21 -36.82 28.13
C LEU A 187 14.03 -36.17 26.75
N TYR A 188 13.07 -35.25 26.62
CA TYR A 188 12.85 -34.52 25.38
C TYR A 188 14.03 -33.60 25.00
N LEU A 189 14.67 -32.98 26.00
CA LEU A 189 15.82 -32.11 25.79
C LEU A 189 17.14 -32.88 25.59
N SER A 190 17.26 -34.09 26.13
CA SER A 190 18.47 -34.92 26.03
C SER A 190 18.62 -35.68 24.71
N LEU A 191 17.56 -35.76 23.89
CA LEU A 191 17.59 -36.42 22.59
C LEU A 191 18.06 -35.45 21.49
N PRO A 192 19.23 -35.64 20.87
CA PRO A 192 19.78 -34.67 19.90
C PRO A 192 18.97 -34.53 18.61
N LEU A 193 18.06 -35.47 18.30
CA LEU A 193 17.09 -35.32 17.20
C LEU A 193 15.83 -34.51 17.59
N ALA A 194 15.57 -34.33 18.88
CA ALA A 194 14.33 -33.72 19.39
C ALA A 194 14.54 -32.30 19.96
N SER A 195 15.75 -31.99 20.43
CA SER A 195 16.13 -30.67 20.94
C SER A 195 16.86 -29.84 19.89
N PRO A 196 16.16 -28.92 19.19
CA PRO A 196 16.86 -27.79 18.57
C PRO A 196 17.56 -26.99 19.69
N PRO A 197 18.77 -26.46 19.45
CA PRO A 197 19.46 -25.65 20.44
C PRO A 197 18.58 -24.46 20.87
N TRP A 198 18.68 -24.08 22.15
CA TRP A 198 17.89 -22.97 22.71
C TRP A 198 18.29 -21.62 22.11
N GLU A 199 19.49 -21.54 21.53
CA GLU A 199 19.96 -20.48 20.65
C GLU A 199 19.98 -21.05 19.22
N GLU A 200 19.38 -20.35 18.27
CA GLU A 200 19.41 -20.73 16.85
C GLU A 200 20.46 -19.83 16.19
N ASP A 201 21.60 -20.40 15.78
CA ASP A 201 22.75 -19.64 15.25
C ASP A 201 22.43 -18.94 13.92
N ASP A 202 21.54 -19.51 13.12
CA ASP A 202 21.07 -19.01 11.82
C ASP A 202 19.99 -17.92 11.97
N VAL A 203 20.35 -16.77 12.56
CA VAL A 203 19.53 -15.56 12.46
C VAL A 203 19.69 -14.98 11.05
N GLU A 204 18.56 -14.70 10.39
CA GLU A 204 18.54 -14.11 9.05
C GLU A 204 18.59 -12.57 9.19
N ASP A 205 19.55 -11.90 8.56
CA ASP A 205 19.71 -10.43 8.67
C ASP A 205 18.71 -9.61 7.84
N LYS A 206 17.94 -10.27 6.96
CA LYS A 206 17.11 -9.61 5.93
C LYS A 206 15.70 -10.16 5.90
N TYR A 207 14.74 -9.30 5.56
CA TYR A 207 13.36 -9.71 5.38
C TYR A 207 13.23 -10.73 4.24
N PRO A 208 12.26 -11.66 4.30
CA PRO A 208 11.97 -12.58 3.21
C PRO A 208 11.69 -11.84 1.90
N ASP A 209 12.11 -12.40 0.77
CA ASP A 209 11.98 -11.72 -0.52
C ASP A 209 10.54 -11.79 -1.07
N TRP A 210 10.05 -10.69 -1.66
CA TRP A 210 8.77 -10.66 -2.38
C TRP A 210 9.01 -10.76 -3.89
N PRO A 211 8.42 -11.73 -4.62
CA PRO A 211 8.88 -12.07 -5.96
C PRO A 211 8.02 -11.50 -7.11
N GLY A 212 7.33 -10.39 -6.87
CA GLY A 212 6.50 -9.76 -7.91
C GLY A 212 7.32 -8.90 -8.85
N TYR A 213 6.93 -8.89 -10.13
CA TYR A 213 7.59 -8.16 -11.20
C TYR A 213 6.58 -7.84 -12.31
N CYS A 214 6.56 -6.60 -12.79
CA CYS A 214 5.67 -6.14 -13.85
C CYS A 214 6.29 -6.39 -15.23
N TRP A 215 5.80 -7.40 -15.95
CA TRP A 215 6.19 -7.69 -17.34
C TRP A 215 5.51 -6.80 -18.38
N GLN A 216 4.47 -6.07 -18.00
CA GLN A 216 3.70 -5.24 -18.91
C GLN A 216 4.38 -3.87 -19.08
N TRP A 217 4.56 -3.45 -20.33
CA TRP A 217 5.00 -2.10 -20.65
C TRP A 217 4.01 -1.06 -20.10
N PRO A 218 4.47 0.06 -19.51
CA PRO A 218 3.61 1.19 -19.20
C PRO A 218 2.98 1.78 -20.47
N LYS A 219 1.81 2.41 -20.32
CA LYS A 219 1.12 3.15 -21.39
C LYS A 219 1.92 4.40 -21.78
N PHE A 220 2.52 5.06 -20.78
CA PHE A 220 3.43 6.20 -20.94
C PHE A 220 4.62 6.00 -20.00
N ALA A 221 5.86 6.13 -20.49
CA ALA A 221 7.08 5.99 -19.68
C ALA A 221 7.92 7.26 -19.72
N VAL A 222 8.70 7.51 -18.67
CA VAL A 222 9.66 8.64 -18.59
C VAL A 222 10.72 8.54 -19.68
N ASN A 223 11.15 7.32 -19.99
CA ASN A 223 12.07 7.02 -21.08
C ASN A 223 11.29 6.44 -22.27
N PRO A 224 11.34 7.05 -23.47
CA PRO A 224 10.65 6.53 -24.66
C PRO A 224 11.02 5.09 -25.04
N LEU A 225 12.20 4.59 -24.65
CA LEU A 225 12.62 3.20 -24.89
C LEU A 225 11.90 2.19 -23.97
N ASP A 226 11.38 2.65 -22.84
CA ASP A 226 10.64 1.83 -21.87
C ASP A 226 9.11 1.88 -22.11
N MET A 227 8.68 2.48 -23.23
CA MET A 227 7.30 2.42 -23.71
C MET A 227 7.05 1.17 -24.56
N LYS A 228 5.79 0.72 -24.61
CA LYS A 228 5.37 -0.37 -25.51
C LYS A 228 5.79 -0.05 -26.97
N PRO A 229 6.57 -0.92 -27.63
CA PRO A 229 7.03 -0.67 -28.99
C PRO A 229 5.83 -0.58 -29.93
N SER A 230 5.64 0.61 -30.50
CA SER A 230 4.63 0.91 -31.51
C SER A 230 5.16 2.03 -32.41
N GLU A 231 4.68 2.08 -33.66
CA GLU A 231 5.14 3.03 -34.69
C GLU A 231 4.95 4.51 -34.30
N HIS A 232 4.20 4.80 -33.24
CA HIS A 232 3.93 6.16 -32.74
C HIS A 232 4.43 6.40 -31.30
N ALA A 233 5.07 5.42 -30.65
CA ALA A 233 5.53 5.53 -29.26
C ALA A 233 6.46 6.73 -29.04
N ALA A 234 7.47 6.89 -29.90
CA ALA A 234 8.45 7.97 -29.81
C ALA A 234 7.85 9.38 -29.99
N LEU A 235 6.71 9.50 -30.68
CA LEU A 235 6.00 10.78 -30.85
C LEU A 235 5.16 11.14 -29.62
N LYS A 236 4.56 10.15 -28.93
CA LYS A 236 3.59 10.39 -27.85
C LYS A 236 4.20 10.93 -26.54
N PHE A 237 5.47 10.66 -26.25
CA PHE A 237 6.15 11.22 -25.06
C PHE A 237 6.98 12.49 -25.37
N SER A 238 6.96 12.99 -26.61
CA SER A 238 7.73 14.18 -26.97
C SER A 238 7.19 15.42 -26.24
N ALA A 239 7.89 15.84 -25.20
CA ALA A 239 7.69 17.10 -24.51
C ALA A 239 7.95 18.26 -25.48
N LYS A 240 6.90 18.73 -26.15
CA LYS A 240 7.02 19.79 -27.16
C LYS A 240 7.33 21.12 -26.47
N PRO A 241 8.36 21.86 -26.91
CA PRO A 241 8.59 23.21 -26.43
C PRO A 241 7.42 24.12 -26.83
N ARG A 242 7.18 25.16 -26.03
CA ARG A 242 6.15 26.18 -26.29
C ARG A 242 6.38 26.88 -27.64
N LEU A 243 5.30 27.28 -28.30
CA LEU A 243 5.37 28.07 -29.53
C LEU A 243 5.64 29.54 -29.22
N LEU A 244 6.46 30.20 -30.05
CA LEU A 244 6.73 31.63 -29.95
C LEU A 244 5.63 32.50 -30.61
N ARG A 245 4.77 31.92 -31.45
CA ARG A 245 3.80 32.61 -32.30
C ARG A 245 2.54 31.76 -32.49
N PRO A 246 1.35 32.36 -32.63
CA PRO A 246 0.14 31.64 -33.02
C PRO A 246 0.25 31.13 -34.47
N ARG A 247 -0.55 30.10 -34.82
CA ARG A 247 -0.66 29.59 -36.19
C ARG A 247 -1.42 30.56 -37.10
N LEU A 248 -2.57 31.05 -36.63
CA LEU A 248 -3.40 32.03 -37.32
C LEU A 248 -3.42 33.34 -36.53
N LEU A 249 -3.43 34.47 -37.23
CA LEU A 249 -3.52 35.81 -36.64
C LEU A 249 -4.36 36.71 -37.54
N VAL A 250 -5.23 37.56 -36.98
CA VAL A 250 -5.91 38.58 -37.78
C VAL A 250 -5.03 39.82 -37.86
N THR A 251 -4.61 40.20 -39.07
CA THR A 251 -3.71 41.34 -39.30
C THR A 251 -4.39 42.42 -40.10
N LYS A 252 -4.10 43.69 -39.77
CA LYS A 252 -4.45 44.83 -40.61
C LYS A 252 -3.47 44.95 -41.78
N ASP A 253 -3.99 44.88 -42.99
CA ASP A 253 -3.27 45.11 -44.24
C ASP A 253 -3.01 46.60 -44.49
N LEU A 254 -2.17 46.89 -45.49
CA LEU A 254 -1.84 48.27 -45.88
C LEU A 254 -3.08 49.06 -46.33
N ASP A 255 -4.03 48.37 -46.98
CA ASP A 255 -5.33 48.93 -47.41
C ASP A 255 -6.33 49.13 -46.26
N GLY A 256 -5.92 48.85 -45.01
CA GLY A 256 -6.74 49.01 -43.82
C GLY A 256 -7.72 47.86 -43.52
N ASN A 257 -7.86 46.91 -44.44
CA ASN A 257 -8.65 45.69 -44.26
C ASN A 257 -8.03 44.75 -43.22
N TRP A 258 -8.87 43.93 -42.56
CA TRP A 258 -8.45 42.96 -41.56
C TRP A 258 -8.63 41.54 -42.09
N THR A 259 -7.53 40.83 -42.29
CA THR A 259 -7.49 39.49 -42.91
C THR A 259 -6.89 38.46 -41.95
N VAL A 260 -7.39 37.22 -41.99
CA VAL A 260 -6.82 36.10 -41.22
C VAL A 260 -5.62 35.57 -42.01
N LYS A 261 -4.43 35.60 -41.42
CA LYS A 261 -3.20 35.11 -42.04
C LYS A 261 -2.63 33.91 -41.29
N ASN A 262 -2.08 32.96 -42.05
CA ASN A 262 -1.44 31.77 -41.53
C ASN A 262 0.06 32.02 -41.39
N LEU A 263 0.54 32.23 -40.17
CA LEU A 263 1.93 32.61 -39.88
C LEU A 263 2.94 31.47 -40.16
N ASN A 264 2.48 30.22 -40.32
CA ASN A 264 3.33 29.13 -40.77
C ASN A 264 3.65 29.23 -42.27
N ALA A 265 2.72 29.75 -43.07
CA ALA A 265 2.91 29.99 -44.50
C ALA A 265 3.50 31.38 -44.79
N GLU A 266 3.14 32.38 -43.98
CA GLU A 266 3.58 33.78 -44.11
C GLU A 266 4.26 34.28 -42.81
N PRO A 267 5.52 33.89 -42.53
CA PRO A 267 6.20 34.29 -41.28
C PRO A 267 6.39 35.82 -41.14
N HIS A 268 6.41 36.54 -42.26
CA HIS A 268 6.53 38.00 -42.34
C HIS A 268 5.24 38.74 -41.95
N ALA A 269 4.09 38.06 -41.90
CA ALA A 269 2.82 38.65 -41.46
C ALA A 269 2.72 38.81 -39.94
N TRP A 270 3.71 38.36 -39.18
CA TRP A 270 3.74 38.55 -37.72
C TRP A 270 3.80 40.03 -37.34
N LYS A 271 2.86 40.46 -36.48
CA LYS A 271 2.79 41.81 -35.91
C LYS A 271 2.43 41.73 -34.42
N PRO A 272 2.79 42.73 -33.59
CA PRO A 272 2.26 42.87 -32.23
C PRO A 272 0.73 42.87 -32.23
N TYR A 273 0.14 42.10 -31.31
CA TYR A 273 -1.30 41.81 -31.30
C TYR A 273 -1.92 41.88 -29.91
N VAL A 274 -3.22 42.14 -29.87
CA VAL A 274 -4.03 41.99 -28.66
C VAL A 274 -4.73 40.63 -28.67
N MET A 275 -4.74 39.98 -27.51
CA MET A 275 -5.56 38.80 -27.25
C MET A 275 -6.93 39.26 -26.75
N VAL A 276 -8.01 38.84 -27.42
CA VAL A 276 -9.38 39.15 -26.98
C VAL A 276 -10.06 37.89 -26.44
N SER A 277 -10.30 37.87 -25.13
CA SER A 277 -11.05 36.82 -24.44
C SER A 277 -12.52 37.22 -24.28
N TYR A 278 -13.42 36.24 -24.31
CA TYR A 278 -14.85 36.44 -24.08
C TYR A 278 -15.51 35.13 -23.64
N THR A 279 -16.78 35.21 -23.24
CA THR A 279 -17.61 34.04 -22.90
C THR A 279 -18.73 33.83 -23.91
N ASN A 280 -18.86 32.62 -24.46
CA ASN A 280 -19.91 32.27 -25.43
C ASN A 280 -21.34 32.47 -24.87
N LEU A 281 -21.53 32.41 -23.55
CA LEU A 281 -22.80 32.74 -22.90
C LEU A 281 -23.24 34.20 -23.12
N HIS A 282 -22.30 35.15 -23.24
CA HIS A 282 -22.61 36.58 -23.38
C HIS A 282 -22.93 36.96 -24.84
N TYR A 283 -22.18 36.41 -25.79
CA TYR A 283 -22.25 36.80 -27.21
C TYR A 283 -22.82 35.73 -28.14
N GLN A 284 -23.14 34.54 -27.63
CA GLN A 284 -23.70 33.41 -28.39
C GLN A 284 -22.92 33.07 -29.67
N THR A 285 -21.58 33.18 -29.65
CA THR A 285 -20.73 33.03 -30.85
C THR A 285 -20.87 31.69 -31.59
N ASN A 286 -21.36 30.63 -30.94
CA ASN A 286 -21.63 29.37 -31.65
C ASN A 286 -22.86 29.47 -32.58
N THR A 287 -23.85 30.32 -32.28
CA THR A 287 -25.15 30.40 -32.99
C THR A 287 -25.44 31.75 -33.64
N SER A 288 -25.03 32.87 -33.04
CA SER A 288 -25.31 34.23 -33.52
C SER A 288 -24.18 34.79 -34.40
N VAL A 289 -24.53 35.22 -35.62
CA VAL A 289 -23.63 35.97 -36.51
C VAL A 289 -23.44 37.42 -36.01
N GLU A 290 -24.48 38.02 -35.44
CA GLU A 290 -24.43 39.38 -34.88
C GLU A 290 -23.45 39.46 -33.71
N GLY A 291 -23.46 38.48 -32.81
CA GLY A 291 -22.51 38.39 -31.70
C GLY A 291 -21.06 38.23 -32.15
N ARG A 292 -20.81 37.46 -33.23
CA ARG A 292 -19.48 37.38 -33.88
C ARG A 292 -19.05 38.74 -34.45
N ASN A 293 -19.95 39.45 -35.12
CA ASN A 293 -19.66 40.76 -35.72
C ASN A 293 -19.41 41.85 -34.66
N LEU A 294 -20.13 41.79 -33.53
CA LEU A 294 -19.92 42.68 -32.39
C LEU A 294 -18.53 42.47 -31.79
N LEU A 295 -18.16 41.22 -31.48
CA LEU A 295 -16.81 40.88 -30.99
C LEU A 295 -15.71 41.26 -31.98
N ASP A 296 -15.94 41.09 -33.29
CA ASP A 296 -14.99 41.51 -34.33
C ASP A 296 -14.78 43.03 -34.35
N THR A 297 -15.84 43.79 -34.07
CA THR A 297 -15.80 45.26 -33.97
C THR A 297 -15.06 45.71 -32.71
N ILE A 298 -15.34 45.06 -31.56
CA ILE A 298 -14.62 45.26 -30.30
C ILE A 298 -13.13 44.96 -30.49
N ALA A 299 -12.77 43.81 -31.05
CA ALA A 299 -11.38 43.40 -31.23
C ALA A 299 -10.59 44.36 -32.14
N LYS A 300 -11.18 44.84 -33.24
CA LYS A 300 -10.58 45.88 -34.10
C LYS A 300 -10.36 47.19 -33.34
N LYS A 301 -11.35 47.63 -32.56
CA LYS A 301 -11.27 48.87 -31.78
C LYS A 301 -10.18 48.81 -30.73
N VAL A 302 -10.23 47.77 -29.89
CA VAL A 302 -9.28 47.51 -28.81
C VAL A 302 -7.85 47.33 -29.35
N ALA A 303 -7.66 46.66 -30.48
CA ALA A 303 -6.34 46.53 -31.12
C ALA A 303 -5.77 47.90 -31.49
N VAL A 304 -6.58 48.79 -32.08
CA VAL A 304 -6.16 50.16 -32.43
C VAL A 304 -5.90 51.01 -31.18
N GLU A 305 -6.73 50.91 -30.14
CA GLU A 305 -6.52 51.58 -28.84
C GLU A 305 -5.22 51.12 -28.14
N ALA A 306 -4.82 49.87 -28.33
CA ALA A 306 -3.57 49.31 -27.83
C ALA A 306 -2.34 49.59 -28.73
N GLY A 307 -2.52 50.28 -29.88
CA GLY A 307 -1.45 50.51 -30.86
C GLY A 307 -1.05 49.26 -31.68
N CYS A 308 -1.83 48.18 -31.59
CA CYS A 308 -1.57 46.92 -32.28
C CYS A 308 -2.19 46.91 -33.68
N GLN A 309 -1.46 46.33 -34.65
CA GLN A 309 -1.95 46.12 -36.02
C GLN A 309 -2.51 44.72 -36.25
N ALA A 310 -2.70 43.95 -35.18
CA ALA A 310 -3.22 42.60 -35.21
C ALA A 310 -4.03 42.29 -33.95
N TYR A 311 -4.92 41.31 -34.04
CA TYR A 311 -5.57 40.72 -32.88
C TYR A 311 -5.77 39.21 -33.07
N TRP A 312 -6.00 38.53 -31.96
CA TRP A 312 -6.32 37.11 -31.93
C TRP A 312 -7.66 36.90 -31.21
N MET A 313 -8.52 36.07 -31.81
CA MET A 313 -9.80 35.62 -31.26
C MET A 313 -10.01 34.15 -31.60
N ASP A 314 -10.54 33.35 -30.67
CA ASP A 314 -10.62 31.89 -30.80
C ASP A 314 -11.41 31.45 -32.04
N PHE A 315 -12.61 31.96 -32.24
CA PHE A 315 -13.50 31.52 -33.32
C PHE A 315 -13.01 31.90 -34.74
N LYS A 316 -12.06 32.83 -34.85
CA LYS A 316 -11.40 33.21 -36.12
C LYS A 316 -10.00 32.61 -36.31
N CYS A 317 -9.30 32.33 -35.21
CA CYS A 317 -7.87 31.98 -35.24
C CYS A 317 -7.58 30.53 -34.80
N ARG A 318 -8.62 29.68 -34.70
CA ARG A 318 -8.52 28.22 -34.58
C ARG A 318 -8.87 27.53 -35.91
N ALA A 319 -8.44 26.29 -36.08
CA ALA A 319 -8.81 25.46 -37.23
C ALA A 319 -10.35 25.24 -37.32
N PRO A 320 -10.90 25.00 -38.53
CA PRO A 320 -12.32 24.65 -38.66
C PRO A 320 -12.64 23.31 -37.98
N LEU A 321 -13.92 23.09 -37.68
CA LEU A 321 -14.42 21.82 -37.11
C LEU A 321 -14.15 20.60 -38.02
N GLU A 322 -13.90 20.84 -39.30
CA GLU A 322 -13.51 19.85 -40.32
C GLU A 322 -12.08 19.30 -40.10
N GLU A 323 -11.23 20.00 -39.35
CA GLU A 323 -9.85 19.62 -39.05
C GLU A 323 -9.66 19.35 -37.53
N PRO A 324 -10.23 18.27 -36.96
CA PRO A 324 -10.34 18.08 -35.52
C PRO A 324 -9.00 17.99 -34.79
N GLU A 325 -7.96 17.42 -35.41
CA GLU A 325 -6.61 17.33 -34.83
C GLU A 325 -5.95 18.71 -34.71
N LEU A 326 -6.07 19.55 -35.76
CA LEU A 326 -5.53 20.90 -35.77
C LEU A 326 -6.32 21.83 -34.83
N LEU A 327 -7.65 21.67 -34.77
CA LEU A 327 -8.51 22.37 -33.81
C LEU A 327 -8.11 22.06 -32.37
N THR A 328 -7.95 20.78 -32.03
CA THR A 328 -7.55 20.35 -30.68
C THR A 328 -6.14 20.87 -30.35
N SER A 329 -5.22 20.81 -31.32
CA SER A 329 -3.89 21.40 -31.21
C SER A 329 -3.92 22.92 -30.93
N ASP A 330 -4.71 23.69 -31.69
CA ASP A 330 -4.82 25.14 -31.52
C ASP A 330 -5.43 25.51 -30.14
N VAL A 331 -6.49 24.81 -29.71
CA VAL A 331 -7.12 25.00 -28.38
C VAL A 331 -6.11 24.70 -27.28
N ASN A 332 -5.40 23.57 -27.36
CA ASN A 332 -4.39 23.20 -26.36
C ASN A 332 -3.18 24.17 -26.33
N ARG A 333 -2.87 24.83 -27.45
CA ARG A 333 -1.75 25.80 -27.57
C ARG A 333 -2.13 27.24 -27.25
N PHE A 334 -3.41 27.51 -26.99
CA PHE A 334 -3.96 28.84 -26.69
C PHE A 334 -3.13 29.63 -25.67
N CYS A 335 -2.67 29.00 -24.58
CA CYS A 335 -1.85 29.66 -23.54
C CYS A 335 -0.47 30.17 -24.02
N ASP A 336 0.06 29.71 -25.15
CA ASP A 336 1.27 30.29 -25.75
C ASP A 336 0.96 31.61 -26.49
N VAL A 337 -0.24 31.69 -27.08
CA VAL A 337 -0.75 32.90 -27.75
C VAL A 337 -0.96 34.03 -26.74
N ILE A 338 -1.48 33.73 -25.55
CA ILE A 338 -1.70 34.73 -24.49
C ILE A 338 -0.37 35.37 -24.07
N ARG A 339 0.66 34.55 -23.81
CA ARG A 339 2.00 35.03 -23.44
C ARG A 339 2.67 35.87 -24.52
N GLY A 340 2.37 35.57 -25.80
CA GLY A 340 2.89 36.31 -26.95
C GLY A 340 2.11 37.59 -27.27
N ALA A 341 0.99 37.85 -26.60
CA ALA A 341 0.16 39.03 -26.84
C ALA A 341 0.69 40.27 -26.11
N THR A 342 0.55 41.44 -26.72
CA THR A 342 0.97 42.73 -26.15
C THR A 342 0.07 43.17 -25.00
N ARG A 343 -1.21 42.79 -25.05
CA ARG A 343 -2.22 42.96 -23.99
C ARG A 343 -3.25 41.83 -24.09
N VAL A 344 -3.85 41.47 -22.96
CA VAL A 344 -5.06 40.63 -22.89
C VAL A 344 -6.24 41.52 -22.52
N VAL A 345 -7.31 41.44 -23.32
CA VAL A 345 -8.54 42.22 -23.12
C VAL A 345 -9.74 41.26 -23.05
N VAL A 346 -10.50 41.34 -21.97
CA VAL A 346 -11.75 40.59 -21.76
C VAL A 346 -12.91 41.45 -22.25
N ALA A 347 -13.65 40.97 -23.25
CA ALA A 347 -14.86 41.63 -23.74
C ALA A 347 -16.08 41.20 -22.89
N LEU A 348 -16.75 42.17 -22.27
CA LEU A 348 -17.98 41.98 -21.50
C LEU A 348 -19.12 42.89 -22.01
N PRO A 349 -20.38 42.43 -21.92
CA PRO A 349 -21.52 43.21 -22.39
C PRO A 349 -21.83 44.42 -21.49
N ASN A 350 -21.60 44.33 -20.18
CA ASN A 350 -21.93 45.34 -19.18
C ASN A 350 -20.84 45.43 -18.08
N GLU A 351 -20.85 46.50 -17.29
CA GLU A 351 -19.86 46.77 -16.22
C GLU A 351 -20.09 45.98 -14.91
N GLU A 352 -20.97 44.98 -14.92
CA GLU A 352 -21.36 44.24 -13.72
C GLU A 352 -20.30 43.21 -13.30
N ILE A 353 -19.93 43.20 -12.01
CA ILE A 353 -18.95 42.27 -11.45
C ILE A 353 -19.41 40.81 -11.62
N GLU A 354 -20.71 40.53 -11.48
CA GLU A 354 -21.27 39.19 -11.69
C GLU A 354 -21.02 38.67 -13.12
N THR A 355 -21.07 39.54 -14.13
CA THR A 355 -20.74 39.17 -15.52
C THR A 355 -19.24 38.92 -15.71
N ALA A 356 -18.38 39.62 -14.97
CA ALA A 356 -16.95 39.30 -14.90
C ALA A 356 -16.69 37.97 -14.18
N LYS A 357 -17.42 37.66 -13.10
CA LYS A 357 -17.36 36.36 -12.40
C LYS A 357 -17.84 35.20 -13.26
N VAL A 358 -18.87 35.37 -14.10
CA VAL A 358 -19.28 34.33 -15.07
C VAL A 358 -18.13 33.97 -16.01
N TRP A 359 -17.34 34.95 -16.46
CA TRP A 359 -16.09 34.71 -17.18
C TRP A 359 -15.02 34.05 -16.27
N GLY A 360 -14.80 34.57 -15.07
CA GLY A 360 -13.80 34.07 -14.11
C GLY A 360 -14.04 32.63 -13.63
N SER A 361 -15.29 32.18 -13.57
CA SER A 361 -15.68 30.83 -13.09
C SER A 361 -15.28 29.68 -14.02
N ARG A 362 -14.81 29.98 -15.24
CA ARG A 362 -14.41 28.98 -16.24
C ARG A 362 -12.97 28.53 -16.02
N MET A 363 -12.71 27.23 -16.16
CA MET A 363 -11.37 26.66 -15.94
C MET A 363 -10.27 27.33 -16.78
N TRP A 364 -10.54 27.59 -18.07
CA TRP A 364 -9.55 28.15 -18.98
C TRP A 364 -9.18 29.60 -18.67
N THR A 365 -10.08 30.41 -18.11
CA THR A 365 -9.88 31.87 -17.94
C THR A 365 -8.89 32.23 -16.84
N LEU A 366 -8.58 31.31 -15.93
CA LEU A 366 -7.51 31.47 -14.95
C LEU A 366 -6.12 31.58 -15.64
N PRO A 367 -5.68 30.60 -16.45
CA PRO A 367 -4.53 30.77 -17.33
C PRO A 367 -4.57 32.05 -18.19
N GLU A 368 -5.74 32.50 -18.65
CA GLU A 368 -5.81 33.72 -19.48
C GLU A 368 -5.45 35.00 -18.73
N GLY A 369 -5.93 35.15 -17.50
CA GLY A 369 -5.57 36.31 -16.67
C GLY A 369 -4.16 36.20 -16.09
N LEU A 370 -3.76 35.02 -15.61
CA LEU A 370 -2.43 34.84 -15.01
C LEU A 370 -1.30 35.01 -16.02
N LEU A 371 -1.47 34.51 -17.24
CA LEU A 371 -0.46 34.55 -18.30
C LEU A 371 -0.49 35.82 -19.14
N ALA A 372 -1.38 36.77 -18.82
CA ALA A 372 -1.38 38.10 -19.41
C ALA A 372 -0.05 38.82 -19.15
N THR A 373 0.38 39.59 -20.15
CA THR A 373 1.63 40.34 -20.14
C THR A 373 1.52 41.57 -19.22
N GLY A 374 2.42 41.64 -18.22
CA GLY A 374 2.35 42.61 -17.12
C GLY A 374 1.36 42.21 -16.02
N ASP A 375 1.12 43.11 -15.08
CA ASP A 375 0.33 42.81 -13.86
C ASP A 375 -1.18 43.05 -14.03
N ASN A 376 -1.59 43.64 -15.16
CA ASN A 376 -2.94 44.13 -15.39
C ASN A 376 -3.61 43.43 -16.58
N VAL A 377 -4.84 42.98 -16.38
CA VAL A 377 -5.76 42.52 -17.43
C VAL A 377 -6.75 43.65 -17.73
N TYR A 378 -7.05 43.86 -19.01
CA TYR A 378 -7.96 44.92 -19.43
C TYR A 378 -9.36 44.35 -19.65
N PHE A 379 -10.39 45.07 -19.23
CA PHE A 379 -11.80 44.70 -19.38
C PHE A 379 -12.48 45.76 -20.22
N HIS A 380 -13.02 45.36 -21.37
CA HIS A 380 -13.72 46.24 -22.30
C HIS A 380 -15.22 46.01 -22.20
N TYR A 381 -15.95 47.07 -21.88
CA TYR A 381 -17.39 47.07 -21.64
C TYR A 381 -18.13 47.70 -22.82
N THR A 382 -19.21 47.05 -23.25
CA THR A 382 -19.92 47.41 -24.49
C THR A 382 -21.36 47.86 -24.20
N ASN A 383 -21.53 49.00 -23.52
CA ASN A 383 -22.88 49.58 -23.33
C ASN A 383 -23.38 50.21 -24.64
N ASP A 384 -24.70 50.24 -24.84
CA ASP A 384 -25.39 50.73 -26.06
C ASP A 384 -25.01 52.15 -26.53
N THR A 385 -24.36 52.96 -25.68
CA THR A 385 -23.99 54.36 -25.96
C THR A 385 -22.52 54.70 -25.69
N ASN A 386 -21.77 53.88 -24.97
CA ASN A 386 -20.39 54.16 -24.58
C ASN A 386 -19.59 52.88 -24.37
N SER A 387 -18.36 52.85 -24.89
CA SER A 387 -17.38 51.79 -24.61
C SER A 387 -16.34 52.27 -23.61
N ASN A 388 -16.05 51.49 -22.58
CA ASN A 388 -15.05 51.81 -21.58
C ASN A 388 -14.05 50.65 -21.43
N THR A 389 -12.77 50.95 -21.22
CA THR A 389 -11.71 49.94 -21.00
C THR A 389 -11.09 50.19 -19.63
N LYS A 390 -11.34 49.32 -18.65
CA LYS A 390 -10.72 49.38 -17.31
C LYS A 390 -9.58 48.38 -17.19
N ALA A 391 -8.58 48.69 -16.37
CA ALA A 391 -7.52 47.76 -16.00
C ALA A 391 -7.77 47.20 -14.60
N PHE A 392 -7.59 45.90 -14.41
CA PHE A 392 -7.64 45.22 -13.11
C PHE A 392 -6.32 44.51 -12.87
N SER A 393 -5.77 44.60 -11.65
CA SER A 393 -4.60 43.80 -11.28
C SER A 393 -4.97 42.32 -11.17
N LYS A 394 -4.04 41.41 -11.46
CA LYS A 394 -4.19 39.97 -11.19
C LYS A 394 -4.60 39.68 -9.73
N LEU A 395 -4.18 40.53 -8.78
CA LEU A 395 -4.58 40.43 -7.37
C LEU A 395 -6.02 40.87 -7.13
N ASP A 396 -6.46 41.98 -7.75
CA ASP A 396 -7.86 42.43 -7.68
C ASP A 396 -8.82 41.38 -8.30
N MET A 397 -8.38 40.72 -9.36
CA MET A 397 -9.10 39.63 -10.00
C MET A 397 -9.23 38.41 -9.07
N ALA A 398 -8.18 38.06 -8.34
CA ALA A 398 -8.17 36.98 -7.36
C ALA A 398 -9.08 37.21 -6.14
N VAL A 399 -9.51 38.46 -5.90
CA VAL A 399 -10.46 38.80 -4.83
C VAL A 399 -11.90 38.95 -5.35
N ASN A 400 -12.09 39.53 -6.54
CA ASN A 400 -13.41 39.99 -7.00
C ASN A 400 -14.03 39.18 -8.15
N ILE A 401 -13.22 38.44 -8.92
CA ILE A 401 -13.62 37.82 -10.21
C ILE A 401 -13.41 36.29 -10.17
N TRP A 402 -12.37 35.85 -9.49
CA TRP A 402 -12.06 34.44 -9.30
C TRP A 402 -12.47 34.01 -7.89
N GLU A 403 -13.51 33.20 -7.79
CA GLU A 403 -13.97 32.61 -6.53
C GLU A 403 -13.25 31.26 -6.34
N ASP A 404 -12.42 31.15 -5.29
CA ASP A 404 -11.89 29.88 -4.78
C ASP A 404 -12.94 29.22 -3.87
N ALA A 405 -13.02 27.88 -3.84
CA ALA A 405 -13.96 27.20 -2.96
C ALA A 405 -13.50 27.18 -1.49
N GLU A 406 -14.43 27.31 -0.54
CA GLU A 406 -14.14 27.23 0.90
C GLU A 406 -13.75 25.80 1.33
N HIS A 407 -12.44 25.53 1.36
CA HIS A 407 -11.89 24.24 1.72
C HIS A 407 -11.72 24.07 3.25
N GLN A 408 -12.70 23.39 3.88
CA GLN A 408 -12.63 22.74 5.22
C GLN A 408 -11.67 23.38 6.25
N GLY A 409 -11.85 24.66 6.56
CA GLY A 409 -11.24 25.33 7.73
C GLY A 409 -9.82 25.87 7.55
N GLU A 410 -9.16 25.63 6.41
CA GLU A 410 -7.94 26.35 6.03
C GLU A 410 -8.25 27.25 4.83
N ASN A 411 -8.06 28.57 4.98
CA ASN A 411 -8.24 29.55 3.89
C ASN A 411 -7.08 29.43 2.89
N ILE A 412 -7.04 28.33 2.14
CA ILE A 412 -6.10 28.11 1.03
C ILE A 412 -6.57 28.97 -0.15
N GLN A 413 -6.11 30.22 -0.20
CA GLN A 413 -6.36 31.15 -1.31
C GLN A 413 -5.48 30.77 -2.51
N ALA A 414 -5.76 29.62 -3.11
CA ALA A 414 -4.95 29.00 -4.15
C ALA A 414 -4.78 29.91 -5.37
N THR A 415 -5.88 30.54 -5.84
CA THR A 415 -5.81 31.48 -6.97
C THR A 415 -4.98 32.71 -6.62
N ARG A 416 -5.08 33.22 -5.38
CA ARG A 416 -4.29 34.37 -4.93
C ARG A 416 -2.80 34.07 -4.91
N LEU A 417 -2.39 32.92 -4.37
CA LEU A 417 -0.98 32.52 -4.36
C LEU A 417 -0.40 32.41 -5.79
N LEU A 418 -1.20 31.94 -6.75
CA LEU A 418 -0.82 31.94 -8.16
C LEU A 418 -0.73 33.36 -8.74
N ALA A 419 -1.68 34.25 -8.39
CA ALA A 419 -1.63 35.65 -8.81
C ALA A 419 -0.37 36.35 -8.26
N GLU A 420 -0.06 36.19 -6.97
CA GLU A 420 1.18 36.68 -6.33
C GLU A 420 2.43 36.08 -6.99
N HIS A 421 2.39 34.83 -7.46
CA HIS A 421 3.50 34.24 -8.22
C HIS A 421 3.67 34.84 -9.62
N PHE A 422 2.59 34.98 -10.39
CA PHE A 422 2.62 35.53 -11.75
C PHE A 422 2.77 37.07 -11.83
N THR A 423 2.73 37.78 -10.69
CA THR A 423 3.18 39.18 -10.55
C THR A 423 4.58 39.30 -9.94
N GLY A 424 5.24 38.20 -9.57
CA GLY A 424 6.58 38.22 -8.94
C GLY A 424 6.60 38.69 -7.48
N GLY A 425 5.48 38.61 -6.77
CA GLY A 425 5.40 38.88 -5.32
C GLY A 425 5.84 37.70 -4.45
N VAL A 426 5.59 36.46 -4.89
CA VAL A 426 5.97 35.23 -4.17
C VAL A 426 6.50 34.17 -5.13
N ASP A 427 7.73 33.71 -4.94
CA ASP A 427 8.30 32.59 -5.72
C ASP A 427 7.87 31.23 -5.13
N LEU A 428 6.82 30.64 -5.70
CA LEU A 428 6.40 29.27 -5.38
C LEU A 428 7.43 28.25 -5.88
N SER A 429 7.75 27.24 -5.06
CA SER A 429 8.53 26.09 -5.53
C SER A 429 7.77 25.32 -6.61
N ARG A 430 8.47 24.57 -7.48
CA ARG A 430 7.83 23.83 -8.60
C ARG A 430 6.72 22.88 -8.14
N LEU A 431 6.94 22.25 -6.99
CA LEU A 431 5.97 21.34 -6.35
C LEU A 431 4.74 22.09 -5.84
N GLN A 432 4.93 23.21 -5.13
CA GLN A 432 3.84 24.07 -4.68
C GLN A 432 3.06 24.69 -5.84
N LEU A 433 3.76 25.22 -6.84
CA LEU A 433 3.16 25.76 -8.07
C LEU A 433 2.25 24.72 -8.72
N PHE A 434 2.69 23.47 -8.84
CA PHE A 434 1.87 22.39 -9.40
C PHE A 434 0.64 22.09 -8.54
N SER A 435 0.80 21.86 -7.23
CA SER A 435 -0.32 21.52 -6.34
C SER A 435 -1.34 22.65 -6.23
N THR A 436 -0.88 23.91 -6.13
CA THR A 436 -1.74 25.08 -6.01
C THR A 436 -2.43 25.41 -7.33
N ALA A 437 -1.75 25.27 -8.47
CA ALA A 437 -2.36 25.40 -9.80
C ALA A 437 -3.44 24.35 -10.05
N LEU A 438 -3.23 23.12 -9.57
CA LEU A 438 -4.18 22.03 -9.73
C LEU A 438 -5.46 22.28 -8.90
N LEU A 439 -5.34 22.68 -7.64
CA LEU A 439 -6.49 23.12 -6.82
C LEU A 439 -7.27 24.27 -7.47
N ALA A 440 -6.57 25.35 -7.85
CA ALA A 440 -7.20 26.54 -8.40
C ALA A 440 -7.91 26.28 -9.74
N LEU A 441 -7.59 25.18 -10.43
CA LEU A 441 -8.28 24.73 -11.64
C LEU A 441 -9.38 23.70 -11.37
N SER A 442 -9.27 22.84 -10.36
CA SER A 442 -10.31 21.85 -10.01
C SER A 442 -11.61 22.49 -9.53
N ASP A 443 -11.52 23.65 -8.88
CA ASP A 443 -12.68 24.40 -8.38
C ASP A 443 -13.56 25.00 -9.50
N ARG A 444 -13.09 24.99 -10.75
CA ARG A 444 -13.65 25.78 -11.85
C ARG A 444 -14.51 24.97 -12.80
N LYS A 445 -15.51 25.63 -13.39
CA LYS A 445 -16.47 25.01 -14.29
C LYS A 445 -15.82 24.72 -15.66
N PRO A 446 -16.01 23.52 -16.23
CA PRO A 446 -15.67 23.24 -17.62
C PRO A 446 -16.48 24.10 -18.61
N SER A 447 -15.94 24.29 -19.81
CA SER A 447 -16.50 25.17 -20.85
C SER A 447 -17.95 24.90 -21.24
N ASP A 448 -18.38 23.63 -21.15
CA ASP A 448 -19.66 23.12 -21.66
C ASP A 448 -20.73 22.87 -20.58
N GLY A 449 -20.43 23.14 -19.30
CA GLY A 449 -21.32 22.75 -18.18
C GLY A 449 -21.44 21.23 -17.97
N ARG A 450 -20.67 20.43 -18.71
CA ARG A 450 -20.43 19.01 -18.45
C ARG A 450 -19.55 18.85 -17.20
N PRO A 451 -19.66 17.75 -16.44
CA PRO A 451 -18.72 17.46 -15.36
C PRO A 451 -17.27 17.39 -15.87
N ALA A 452 -16.32 17.66 -14.99
CA ALA A 452 -14.89 17.76 -15.30
C ALA A 452 -14.20 16.41 -15.57
N ASP A 453 -14.96 15.38 -15.96
CA ASP A 453 -14.60 13.96 -16.14
C ASP A 453 -13.61 13.68 -17.30
N ARG A 454 -12.84 14.68 -17.74
CA ARG A 454 -12.03 14.69 -18.95
C ARG A 454 -10.63 15.26 -18.70
N PRO A 455 -9.62 14.86 -19.51
CA PRO A 455 -8.26 15.41 -19.42
C PRO A 455 -8.13 16.92 -19.70
N GLU A 456 -9.23 17.65 -19.89
CA GLU A 456 -9.25 19.11 -20.05
C GLU A 456 -8.56 19.84 -18.88
N LEU A 457 -8.62 19.30 -17.66
CA LEU A 457 -7.91 19.82 -16.49
C LEU A 457 -6.39 19.78 -16.66
N SER A 458 -5.83 18.69 -17.19
CA SER A 458 -4.39 18.61 -17.47
C SER A 458 -3.99 19.53 -18.63
N TYR A 459 -4.87 19.74 -19.61
CA TYR A 459 -4.62 20.65 -20.72
C TYR A 459 -4.67 22.14 -20.31
N ALA A 460 -5.50 22.52 -19.34
CA ALA A 460 -5.45 23.84 -18.71
C ALA A 460 -4.17 24.00 -17.87
N LEU A 461 -3.83 22.98 -17.07
CA LEU A 461 -2.65 22.98 -16.20
C LEU A 461 -1.32 23.05 -16.97
N MET A 462 -1.18 22.34 -18.09
CA MET A 462 0.00 22.45 -18.96
C MET A 462 0.17 23.86 -19.56
N GLY A 463 -0.91 24.65 -19.59
CA GLY A 463 -0.86 26.06 -19.94
C GLY A 463 0.09 26.84 -19.03
N LEU A 464 0.20 26.48 -17.75
CA LEU A 464 1.06 27.12 -16.75
C LEU A 464 2.50 26.56 -16.76
N LEU A 465 2.67 25.28 -17.13
CA LEU A 465 3.94 24.52 -17.07
C LEU A 465 4.80 24.64 -18.34
N SER A 466 6.09 24.31 -18.22
CA SER A 466 7.09 24.50 -19.30
C SER A 466 6.86 23.59 -20.50
N ASN A 467 6.65 22.30 -20.24
CA ASN A 467 6.51 21.26 -21.26
C ASN A 467 5.05 20.87 -21.46
N ARG A 468 4.70 20.59 -22.72
CA ARG A 468 3.34 20.26 -23.17
C ARG A 468 3.20 18.77 -23.45
N ILE A 469 1.98 18.25 -23.29
CA ILE A 469 1.58 16.91 -23.73
C ILE A 469 0.64 17.02 -24.94
N ASP A 470 0.75 16.08 -25.89
CA ASP A 470 -0.27 15.93 -26.94
C ASP A 470 -1.44 15.10 -26.43
N PRO A 471 -2.70 15.43 -26.77
CA PRO A 471 -3.86 14.62 -26.39
C PRO A 471 -3.76 13.20 -26.95
N ASP A 472 -4.01 12.17 -26.13
CA ASP A 472 -4.05 10.78 -26.61
C ASP A 472 -5.35 10.55 -27.41
N PRO A 473 -5.29 10.06 -28.67
CA PRO A 473 -6.50 9.74 -29.44
C PRO A 473 -7.32 8.59 -28.84
N HIS A 474 -6.73 7.81 -27.93
CA HIS A 474 -7.46 6.87 -27.09
C HIS A 474 -7.86 7.57 -25.79
N LYS A 475 -9.14 7.48 -25.41
CA LYS A 475 -9.73 8.11 -24.21
C LYS A 475 -8.87 7.87 -22.96
N GLU A 476 -8.06 8.86 -22.57
CA GLU A 476 -7.27 8.85 -21.34
C GLU A 476 -8.09 9.36 -20.14
N THR A 477 -7.73 8.91 -18.94
CA THR A 477 -8.35 9.37 -17.69
C THR A 477 -7.69 10.66 -17.20
N ILE A 478 -8.36 11.40 -16.31
CA ILE A 478 -7.82 12.61 -15.67
C ILE A 478 -6.47 12.28 -15.03
N PHE A 479 -6.43 11.27 -14.15
CA PHE A 479 -5.21 10.77 -13.52
C PHE A 479 -4.11 10.44 -14.53
N GLN A 480 -4.40 9.70 -15.61
CA GLN A 480 -3.39 9.36 -16.61
C GLN A 480 -2.79 10.62 -17.28
N SER A 481 -3.64 11.60 -17.62
CA SER A 481 -3.21 12.82 -18.27
C SER A 481 -2.39 13.74 -17.34
N ILE A 482 -2.80 13.91 -16.08
CA ILE A 482 -2.06 14.69 -15.07
C ILE A 482 -0.75 13.99 -14.71
N ALA A 483 -0.76 12.68 -14.51
CA ALA A 483 0.45 11.90 -14.21
C ALA A 483 1.45 11.97 -15.37
N ARG A 484 1.01 11.84 -16.62
CA ARG A 484 1.84 12.05 -17.81
C ARG A 484 2.41 13.47 -17.86
N LEU A 485 1.59 14.49 -17.58
CA LEU A 485 2.05 15.88 -17.52
C LEU A 485 3.12 16.11 -16.43
N CYS A 486 2.98 15.46 -15.26
CA CYS A 486 3.98 15.47 -14.19
C CYS A 486 5.30 14.81 -14.60
N LEU A 487 5.25 13.72 -15.37
CA LEU A 487 6.45 13.00 -15.82
C LEU A 487 7.15 13.72 -16.99
N CYS A 488 6.41 14.47 -17.81
CA CYS A 488 6.98 15.31 -18.88
C CYS A 488 7.56 16.65 -18.37
N ASN A 489 7.28 17.06 -17.13
CA ASN A 489 7.78 18.29 -16.51
C ASN A 489 8.70 17.97 -15.32
N ASP A 490 9.56 18.92 -14.95
CA ASP A 490 10.38 18.81 -13.73
C ASP A 490 9.54 19.21 -12.49
N SER A 491 8.62 18.32 -12.10
CA SER A 491 7.70 18.50 -10.98
C SER A 491 8.23 17.96 -9.65
N ASP A 492 9.56 17.95 -9.43
CA ASP A 492 10.20 17.54 -8.16
C ASP A 492 9.67 16.21 -7.58
N ARG A 493 9.55 15.20 -8.46
CA ARG A 493 9.06 13.84 -8.12
C ARG A 493 7.69 13.81 -7.42
N LEU A 494 6.77 14.70 -7.83
CA LEU A 494 5.40 14.82 -7.31
C LEU A 494 4.70 13.47 -7.07
N ILE A 495 4.72 12.57 -8.07
CA ILE A 495 4.02 11.28 -8.00
C ILE A 495 4.70 10.34 -7.00
N ASP A 496 6.03 10.27 -6.99
CA ASP A 496 6.81 9.46 -6.05
C ASP A 496 6.50 9.85 -4.59
N ARG A 497 6.34 11.16 -4.34
CA ARG A 497 5.93 11.71 -3.05
C ARG A 497 4.45 11.39 -2.75
N MET A 498 3.56 11.50 -3.75
CA MET A 498 2.13 11.18 -3.64
C MET A 498 1.86 9.72 -3.26
N LEU A 499 2.67 8.77 -3.76
CA LEU A 499 2.61 7.35 -3.35
C LEU A 499 2.63 7.22 -1.82
N CYS A 500 3.44 8.04 -1.15
CA CYS A 500 3.75 7.95 0.27
C CYS A 500 2.75 8.67 1.20
N LEU A 501 1.80 9.45 0.66
CA LEU A 501 0.77 10.14 1.46
C LEU A 501 -0.28 9.18 2.00
N LEU A 502 -0.85 9.49 3.18
CA LEU A 502 -2.07 8.88 3.70
C LEU A 502 -3.20 9.92 3.74
N PRO A 503 -4.03 10.05 2.68
CA PRO A 503 -5.11 11.03 2.62
C PRO A 503 -6.06 10.95 3.82
N ARG A 504 -6.64 12.08 4.24
CA ARG A 504 -7.68 12.08 5.27
C ARG A 504 -8.99 11.55 4.69
N HIS A 505 -9.73 10.78 5.49
CA HIS A 505 -11.01 10.17 5.10
C HIS A 505 -12.18 10.75 5.90
N ASP A 506 -12.02 11.98 6.41
CA ASP A 506 -12.91 12.54 7.45
C ASP A 506 -14.31 12.89 6.92
N THR A 507 -14.54 12.78 5.60
CA THR A 507 -15.87 12.90 4.97
C THR A 507 -16.07 11.89 3.84
N ALA A 508 -17.33 11.49 3.60
CA ALA A 508 -17.69 10.54 2.55
C ALA A 508 -17.33 10.99 1.12
N ALA A 509 -17.11 12.29 0.88
CA ALA A 509 -16.64 12.82 -0.39
C ALA A 509 -15.15 12.50 -0.65
N SER A 510 -14.33 12.46 0.41
CA SER A 510 -12.88 12.17 0.34
C SER A 510 -12.57 10.71 -0.02
N ALA A 511 -13.55 9.80 -0.01
CA ALA A 511 -13.37 8.41 -0.42
C ALA A 511 -13.37 8.24 -1.95
N SER A 512 -14.07 9.12 -2.68
CA SER A 512 -14.16 9.09 -4.15
C SER A 512 -13.22 10.06 -4.87
N ALA A 513 -12.70 11.06 -4.14
CA ALA A 513 -11.81 12.12 -4.61
C ALA A 513 -10.65 11.63 -5.50
N ASP A 514 -10.20 12.46 -6.44
CA ASP A 514 -9.00 12.17 -7.22
C ASP A 514 -7.78 12.18 -6.27
N PRO A 515 -6.86 11.18 -6.32
CA PRO A 515 -5.60 11.22 -5.58
C PRO A 515 -4.84 12.56 -5.66
N PHE A 516 -5.03 13.32 -6.74
CA PHE A 516 -4.46 14.64 -6.96
C PHE A 516 -5.06 15.77 -6.11
N GLU A 517 -6.34 15.72 -5.73
CA GLU A 517 -7.00 16.75 -4.88
C GLU A 517 -6.40 16.75 -3.46
N ALA A 518 -6.01 15.57 -2.97
CA ALA A 518 -5.42 15.39 -1.64
C ALA A 518 -3.98 15.93 -1.51
N LEU A 519 -3.34 16.42 -2.59
CA LEU A 519 -1.92 16.84 -2.57
C LEU A 519 -1.63 18.11 -1.78
N ALA A 520 -2.58 19.03 -1.71
CA ALA A 520 -2.37 20.34 -1.10
C ALA A 520 -2.59 20.33 0.42
N GLN A 521 -3.36 19.38 0.94
CA GLN A 521 -3.67 19.25 2.35
C GLN A 521 -2.61 18.41 3.08
N ALA A 522 -2.41 18.68 4.36
CA ALA A 522 -1.58 17.81 5.20
C ALA A 522 -2.26 16.45 5.43
N ASP A 523 -1.49 15.37 5.33
CA ASP A 523 -2.00 14.00 5.42
C ASP A 523 -2.44 13.61 6.86
N GLN A 524 -2.83 12.34 7.08
CA GLN A 524 -3.20 11.85 8.43
C GLN A 524 -2.04 11.91 9.45
N PHE A 525 -0.79 11.97 9.01
CA PHE A 525 0.38 12.18 9.85
C PHE A 525 0.73 13.67 10.04
N LYS A 526 -0.07 14.58 9.47
CA LYS A 526 0.16 16.03 9.41
C LYS A 526 1.39 16.43 8.60
N THR A 527 1.71 15.64 7.58
CA THR A 527 2.85 15.82 6.68
C THR A 527 2.37 16.44 5.37
N HIS A 528 3.11 17.41 4.83
CA HIS A 528 2.86 17.94 3.48
C HIS A 528 3.73 17.22 2.44
N LEU A 529 3.33 17.33 1.18
CA LEU A 529 4.00 16.63 0.06
C LEU A 529 5.50 16.94 -0.05
N TRP A 530 5.93 18.16 0.25
CA TRP A 530 7.35 18.57 0.21
C TRP A 530 8.21 17.99 1.33
N ASP A 531 7.62 17.59 2.46
CA ASP A 531 8.33 17.00 3.61
C ASP A 531 8.76 15.54 3.37
N ILE A 532 8.21 14.91 2.33
CA ILE A 532 8.47 13.52 1.96
C ILE A 532 9.62 13.45 0.96
N THR A 533 10.70 12.75 1.31
CA THR A 533 11.79 12.41 0.39
C THR A 533 11.49 11.05 -0.28
N PRO A 534 11.33 10.96 -1.60
CA PRO A 534 11.05 9.69 -2.28
C PRO A 534 12.31 8.82 -2.43
N GLU A 535 12.17 7.53 -2.11
CA GLU A 535 13.19 6.48 -2.26
C GLU A 535 12.94 5.60 -3.50
N ALA A 536 11.67 5.44 -3.89
CA ALA A 536 11.25 4.78 -5.12
C ALA A 536 10.95 5.79 -6.24
N HIS A 537 10.99 5.35 -7.50
CA HIS A 537 10.82 6.22 -8.68
C HIS A 537 9.66 5.76 -9.55
N VAL A 538 8.74 6.65 -9.90
CA VAL A 538 7.72 6.36 -10.91
C VAL A 538 8.34 6.47 -12.30
N ILE A 539 8.45 5.33 -12.97
CA ILE A 539 9.01 5.23 -14.32
C ILE A 539 7.94 5.38 -15.42
N GLY A 540 6.66 5.27 -15.08
CA GLY A 540 5.58 5.40 -16.04
C GLY A 540 4.18 5.25 -15.45
N VAL A 541 3.18 5.51 -16.30
CA VAL A 541 1.75 5.36 -16.03
C VAL A 541 1.26 4.08 -16.71
N ALA A 542 0.47 3.27 -16.00
CA ALA A 542 -0.09 2.03 -16.55
C ALA A 542 -1.31 2.31 -17.47
N GLU A 543 -1.82 1.26 -18.11
CA GLU A 543 -3.04 1.34 -18.92
C GLU A 543 -4.33 1.38 -18.07
N GLN A 544 -4.27 0.83 -16.85
CA GLN A 544 -5.31 0.93 -15.83
C GLN A 544 -5.38 2.36 -15.25
N ASP A 545 -6.54 2.78 -14.75
CA ASP A 545 -6.68 4.08 -14.08
C ASP A 545 -6.00 4.09 -12.70
N ARG A 546 -5.66 5.28 -12.19
CA ARG A 546 -5.02 5.52 -10.87
C ARG A 546 -3.75 4.68 -10.62
N THR A 547 -3.15 4.12 -11.68
CA THR A 547 -2.12 3.08 -11.61
C THR A 547 -0.83 3.53 -12.27
N VAL A 548 0.29 3.35 -11.57
CA VAL A 548 1.65 3.72 -12.00
C VAL A 548 2.59 2.52 -11.93
N VAL A 549 3.67 2.57 -12.71
CA VAL A 549 4.76 1.61 -12.63
C VAL A 549 5.91 2.26 -11.87
N VAL A 550 6.35 1.60 -10.81
CA VAL A 550 7.35 2.06 -9.86
C VAL A 550 8.58 1.18 -9.96
N ASP A 551 9.76 1.77 -9.94
CA ASP A 551 11.05 1.10 -9.87
C ASP A 551 11.79 1.49 -8.58
N CYS A 552 12.84 0.74 -8.23
CA CYS A 552 13.66 0.92 -7.02
C CYS A 552 12.91 0.81 -5.67
N ALA A 553 11.60 0.48 -5.66
CA ALA A 553 10.83 0.24 -4.46
C ALA A 553 11.37 -0.98 -3.68
N ARG A 554 11.36 -0.91 -2.35
CA ARG A 554 11.81 -2.02 -1.48
C ARG A 554 10.60 -2.76 -0.91
N ALA A 555 10.52 -4.08 -1.11
CA ALA A 555 9.30 -4.85 -0.84
C ALA A 555 9.46 -5.88 0.29
N ILE A 556 8.53 -5.88 1.25
CA ILE A 556 8.43 -6.86 2.34
C ILE A 556 7.12 -7.65 2.20
N PRO A 557 7.14 -8.99 2.07
CA PRO A 557 5.92 -9.80 2.05
C PRO A 557 5.32 -9.91 3.46
N ILE A 558 4.02 -9.63 3.60
CA ILE A 558 3.32 -9.69 4.89
C ILE A 558 2.77 -11.10 5.12
N ARG A 559 3.14 -11.72 6.25
CA ARG A 559 2.71 -13.07 6.62
C ARG A 559 1.41 -13.04 7.42
N TRP A 560 0.33 -13.54 6.81
CA TRP A 560 -1.01 -13.58 7.44
C TRP A 560 -1.44 -14.93 8.00
N LYS A 561 -0.78 -16.04 7.61
CA LYS A 561 -1.28 -17.40 7.88
C LYS A 561 -1.06 -17.86 9.32
N GLN A 562 0.15 -17.65 9.85
CA GLN A 562 0.60 -18.08 11.18
C GLN A 562 1.86 -17.31 11.57
N PHE A 563 2.03 -17.03 12.86
CA PHE A 563 3.33 -16.58 13.38
C PHE A 563 4.41 -17.63 13.07
N PRO A 564 5.60 -17.22 12.56
CA PRO A 564 6.76 -18.10 12.48
C PRO A 564 7.13 -18.64 13.86
N ARG A 565 7.93 -19.71 13.88
CA ARG A 565 8.85 -19.92 15.00
C ARG A 565 9.90 -18.83 14.90
N MET A 566 10.03 -18.01 15.94
CA MET A 566 10.97 -16.90 15.95
C MET A 566 12.40 -17.41 16.16
N ARG A 567 13.32 -17.06 15.26
CA ARG A 567 14.76 -17.22 15.45
C ARG A 567 15.31 -15.93 16.01
N TYR A 568 16.02 -16.01 17.14
CA TYR A 568 16.57 -14.83 17.80
C TYR A 568 17.68 -15.18 18.77
N ARG A 569 18.73 -14.35 18.77
CA ARG A 569 19.84 -14.38 19.73
C ARG A 569 19.43 -13.62 21.00
N ARG A 570 19.92 -14.04 22.15
CA ARG A 570 19.60 -13.45 23.45
C ARG A 570 20.88 -13.07 24.18
N ALA A 571 20.83 -12.06 25.04
CA ALA A 571 22.00 -11.66 25.81
C ALA A 571 22.51 -12.80 26.72
N PRO A 572 23.81 -13.11 26.73
CA PRO A 572 24.39 -14.12 27.62
C PRO A 572 24.30 -13.65 29.09
N GLY A 573 24.37 -14.58 30.04
CA GLY A 573 24.41 -14.21 31.45
C GLY A 573 24.45 -15.39 32.42
N PHE A 574 25.02 -15.17 33.60
CA PHE A 574 25.28 -16.22 34.59
C PHE A 574 24.04 -17.03 34.98
N ARG A 575 22.85 -16.40 35.08
CA ARG A 575 21.58 -17.08 35.35
C ARG A 575 21.11 -18.00 34.22
N LYS A 576 21.50 -17.74 32.96
CA LYS A 576 21.25 -18.61 31.81
C LYS A 576 22.28 -19.73 31.77
N PHE A 577 23.56 -19.43 32.01
CA PHE A 577 24.61 -20.44 32.16
C PHE A 577 24.25 -21.48 33.23
N LEU A 578 23.79 -21.06 34.41
CA LEU A 578 23.31 -22.01 35.44
C LEU A 578 22.08 -22.83 34.98
N ALA A 579 21.12 -22.21 34.31
CA ALA A 579 19.93 -22.91 33.78
C ALA A 579 20.31 -23.96 32.72
N GLU A 580 21.26 -23.62 31.84
CA GLU A 580 21.85 -24.52 30.87
C GLU A 580 22.63 -25.65 31.55
N MET A 581 23.47 -25.33 32.53
CA MET A 581 24.21 -26.32 33.32
C MET A 581 23.26 -27.30 33.98
N PHE A 582 22.18 -26.84 34.65
CA PHE A 582 21.20 -27.74 35.27
C PHE A 582 20.53 -28.69 34.26
N ILE A 583 20.16 -28.20 33.07
CA ILE A 583 19.57 -29.04 32.02
C ILE A 583 20.61 -30.01 31.44
N ARG A 584 21.81 -29.55 31.08
CA ARG A 584 22.86 -30.42 30.52
C ARG A 584 23.34 -31.46 31.55
N SER A 585 23.56 -31.06 32.80
CA SER A 585 23.97 -31.98 33.87
C SER A 585 22.87 -32.96 34.22
N GLY A 586 21.62 -32.52 34.39
CA GLY A 586 20.50 -33.42 34.70
C GLY A 586 20.31 -34.49 33.63
N ALA A 587 20.53 -34.15 32.36
CA ALA A 587 20.45 -35.07 31.24
C ALA A 587 21.62 -36.06 31.26
N TRP A 588 22.83 -35.58 31.55
CA TRP A 588 24.02 -36.41 31.71
C TRP A 588 23.86 -37.42 32.86
N TRP A 589 23.41 -36.99 34.05
CA TRP A 589 23.16 -37.88 35.20
C TRP A 589 22.10 -38.95 34.87
N PHE A 590 21.04 -38.57 34.16
CA PHE A 590 19.98 -39.50 33.75
C PHE A 590 20.45 -40.52 32.70
N ILE A 591 21.19 -40.07 31.67
CA ILE A 591 21.77 -40.95 30.64
C ILE A 591 22.84 -41.87 31.25
N ALA A 592 23.68 -41.37 32.16
CA ALA A 592 24.65 -42.18 32.88
C ALA A 592 23.97 -43.25 33.73
N GLY A 593 22.91 -42.91 34.47
CA GLY A 593 22.09 -43.89 35.20
C GLY A 593 21.48 -44.97 34.29
N LEU A 594 20.90 -44.57 33.15
CA LEU A 594 20.36 -45.50 32.15
C LEU A 594 21.46 -46.42 31.56
N SER A 595 22.64 -45.86 31.27
CA SER A 595 23.78 -46.62 30.75
C SER A 595 24.29 -47.64 31.76
N LEU A 596 24.37 -47.28 33.05
CA LEU A 596 24.74 -48.21 34.12
C LEU A 596 23.73 -49.36 34.22
N VAL A 597 22.42 -49.06 34.20
CA VAL A 597 21.38 -50.10 34.16
C VAL A 597 21.57 -51.02 32.95
N TRP A 598 21.76 -50.48 31.76
CA TRP A 598 21.92 -51.29 30.54
C TRP A 598 23.18 -52.17 30.57
N THR A 599 24.32 -51.61 30.98
CA THR A 599 25.61 -52.33 31.06
C THR A 599 25.59 -53.44 32.12
N TYR A 600 24.94 -53.22 33.26
CA TYR A 600 24.91 -54.19 34.37
C TYR A 600 23.65 -55.06 34.42
N ALA A 601 22.65 -54.85 33.57
CA ALA A 601 21.43 -55.67 33.49
C ALA A 601 21.68 -57.19 33.38
N PRO A 602 22.66 -57.70 32.59
CA PRO A 602 22.94 -59.13 32.56
C PRO A 602 23.42 -59.69 33.91
N LEU A 603 24.13 -58.86 34.69
CA LEU A 603 24.67 -59.23 35.99
C LEU A 603 23.55 -59.26 37.05
N PHE A 604 22.61 -58.32 36.99
CA PHE A 604 21.39 -58.37 37.81
C PHE A 604 20.52 -59.60 37.51
N LEU A 605 20.34 -59.97 36.23
CA LEU A 605 19.56 -61.14 35.85
C LEU A 605 20.24 -62.46 36.23
N ALA A 606 21.58 -62.52 36.24
CA ALA A 606 22.33 -63.74 36.55
C ALA A 606 22.40 -64.09 38.06
N PHE A 607 22.22 -63.12 38.96
CA PHE A 607 22.39 -63.29 40.41
C PHE A 607 21.13 -62.98 41.23
N HIS A 608 19.95 -62.97 40.60
CA HIS A 608 18.69 -62.52 41.21
C HIS A 608 18.25 -63.36 42.44
N ASP A 609 18.53 -64.68 42.44
CA ASP A 609 18.09 -65.64 43.48
C ASP A 609 19.14 -65.93 44.59
N THR A 610 20.29 -65.24 44.60
CA THR A 610 21.34 -65.45 45.62
C THR A 610 21.35 -64.34 46.68
N ASP A 611 21.19 -64.71 47.95
CA ASP A 611 21.32 -63.78 49.09
C ASP A 611 22.67 -63.04 49.03
N ALA A 612 22.57 -61.72 48.78
CA ALA A 612 23.53 -61.07 47.90
C ALA A 612 24.88 -60.68 48.54
N SER A 613 25.94 -60.88 47.74
CA SER A 613 27.24 -60.24 47.92
C SER A 613 27.14 -58.70 48.00
N ASP A 614 27.99 -58.08 48.83
CA ASP A 614 27.94 -56.63 49.09
C ASP A 614 28.12 -55.76 47.84
N LEU A 615 28.75 -56.31 46.80
CA LEU A 615 28.98 -55.65 45.52
C LEU A 615 27.67 -55.33 44.79
N LEU A 616 26.67 -56.23 44.83
CA LEU A 616 25.39 -56.01 44.15
C LEU A 616 24.62 -54.84 44.81
N LYS A 617 24.55 -54.84 46.15
CA LYS A 617 23.93 -53.78 46.97
C LYS A 617 24.58 -52.41 46.76
N TRP A 618 25.91 -52.37 46.61
CA TRP A 618 26.64 -51.13 46.31
C TRP A 618 26.32 -50.60 44.90
N LEU A 619 26.14 -51.49 43.93
CA LEU A 619 25.81 -51.14 42.55
C LEU A 619 24.35 -50.66 42.41
N GLU A 620 23.40 -51.30 43.11
CA GLU A 620 22.02 -50.81 43.25
C GLU A 620 21.95 -49.42 43.88
N SER A 621 22.66 -49.24 45.01
CA SER A 621 22.74 -47.95 45.71
C SER A 621 23.33 -46.85 44.83
N SER A 622 24.35 -47.19 44.02
CA SER A 622 24.96 -46.28 43.06
C SER A 622 23.96 -45.89 41.96
N ILE A 623 23.30 -46.85 41.32
CA ILE A 623 22.27 -46.57 40.30
C ILE A 623 21.15 -45.69 40.86
N MET A 624 20.68 -45.98 42.09
CA MET A 624 19.68 -45.16 42.78
C MET A 624 20.17 -43.72 42.98
N LEU A 625 21.42 -43.51 43.38
CA LEU A 625 22.01 -42.18 43.56
C LEU A 625 22.07 -41.39 42.23
N PHE A 626 22.50 -42.03 41.13
CA PHE A 626 22.52 -41.38 39.80
C PHE A 626 21.12 -40.93 39.37
N PHE A 627 20.09 -41.76 39.55
CA PHE A 627 18.71 -41.37 39.26
C PHE A 627 18.17 -40.31 40.22
N LEU A 628 18.48 -40.36 41.51
CA LEU A 628 18.03 -39.38 42.50
C LEU A 628 18.62 -37.99 42.18
N VAL A 629 19.92 -37.91 41.89
CA VAL A 629 20.58 -36.66 41.44
C VAL A 629 20.00 -36.18 40.11
N GLY A 630 19.79 -37.08 39.14
CA GLY A 630 19.14 -36.75 37.87
C GLY A 630 17.73 -36.17 38.04
N ILE A 631 16.90 -36.78 38.89
CA ILE A 631 15.55 -36.31 39.20
C ILE A 631 15.61 -34.95 39.92
N ALA A 632 16.45 -34.79 40.94
CA ALA A 632 16.59 -33.54 41.69
C ALA A 632 16.98 -32.35 40.79
N LEU A 633 17.90 -32.56 39.85
CA LEU A 633 18.27 -31.56 38.85
C LEU A 633 17.14 -31.32 37.82
N SER A 634 16.41 -32.37 37.43
CA SER A 634 15.27 -32.28 36.50
C SER A 634 14.09 -31.46 37.07
N LEU A 635 13.93 -31.39 38.40
CA LEU A 635 12.92 -30.51 39.03
C LEU A 635 13.17 -29.02 38.72
N ALA A 636 14.41 -28.62 38.49
CA ALA A 636 14.75 -27.26 38.03
C ALA A 636 14.50 -27.06 36.53
N GLY A 637 14.24 -28.13 35.76
CA GLY A 637 14.07 -28.13 34.30
C GLY A 637 13.04 -27.11 33.80
N PRO A 638 11.78 -27.10 34.27
CA PRO A 638 10.78 -26.12 33.84
C PRO A 638 11.19 -24.66 34.06
N VAL A 639 11.79 -24.35 35.22
CA VAL A 639 12.27 -22.99 35.53
C VAL A 639 13.46 -22.62 34.64
N SER A 640 14.36 -23.57 34.41
CA SER A 640 15.53 -23.42 33.55
C SER A 640 15.14 -23.19 32.09
N CYS A 641 14.20 -23.97 31.54
CA CYS A 641 13.65 -23.74 30.20
C CYS A 641 13.03 -22.34 30.06
N ARG A 642 12.18 -21.92 31.00
CA ARG A 642 11.59 -20.57 30.98
C ARG A 642 12.65 -19.46 31.04
N ARG A 643 13.79 -19.69 31.70
CA ARG A 643 14.95 -18.78 31.74
C ARG A 643 15.74 -18.78 30.44
N LEU A 644 15.98 -19.93 29.82
CA LEU A 644 16.73 -20.05 28.55
C LEU A 644 15.98 -19.39 27.38
N PHE A 645 14.67 -19.67 27.24
CA PHE A 645 13.79 -18.99 26.26
C PHE A 645 13.33 -17.59 26.72
N GLY A 646 13.89 -17.07 27.82
CA GLY A 646 13.52 -15.80 28.45
C GLY A 646 14.56 -14.69 28.30
N GLY A 647 14.18 -13.50 28.76
CA GLY A 647 15.05 -12.31 28.78
C GLY A 647 15.10 -11.54 27.47
N SER A 648 15.97 -10.52 27.45
CA SER A 648 16.17 -9.60 26.33
C SER A 648 16.68 -10.30 25.08
N VAL A 649 16.19 -9.81 23.95
CA VAL A 649 16.59 -10.17 22.59
C VAL A 649 17.71 -9.24 22.18
N THR A 650 18.73 -9.75 21.50
CA THR A 650 19.84 -8.93 20.95
C THR A 650 19.77 -8.82 19.43
N GLU A 651 19.35 -9.90 18.77
CA GLU A 651 19.18 -9.99 17.31
C GLU A 651 17.99 -10.90 17.03
N MET A 652 17.20 -10.62 15.99
CA MET A 652 16.00 -11.40 15.63
C MET A 652 15.77 -11.39 14.13
N SER A 653 15.38 -12.53 13.56
CA SER A 653 15.09 -12.61 12.12
C SER A 653 13.89 -11.71 11.76
N PRO A 654 14.05 -10.72 10.86
CA PRO A 654 13.02 -9.74 10.57
C PRO A 654 11.91 -10.34 9.69
N ASN A 655 10.68 -10.29 10.18
CA ASN A 655 9.48 -10.80 9.54
C ASN A 655 8.33 -9.84 9.84
N LEU A 656 7.60 -9.46 8.79
CA LEU A 656 6.42 -8.62 8.90
C LEU A 656 5.16 -9.50 8.90
N ILE A 657 4.39 -9.46 9.98
CA ILE A 657 3.32 -10.42 10.26
C ILE A 657 2.02 -9.66 10.58
N GLY A 658 0.92 -10.05 9.95
CA GLY A 658 -0.37 -9.40 10.09
C GLY A 658 -1.44 -10.31 10.69
N PHE A 659 -2.37 -9.74 11.47
CA PHE A 659 -3.63 -10.39 11.85
C PHE A 659 -4.81 -9.41 11.88
N GLU A 660 -6.04 -9.93 11.74
CA GLU A 660 -7.29 -9.15 11.71
C GLU A 660 -7.84 -8.94 13.15
N GLY A 661 -8.11 -7.68 13.48
CA GLY A 661 -8.45 -7.20 14.81
C GLY A 661 -7.22 -6.77 15.64
N VAL A 662 -7.49 -6.40 16.89
CA VAL A 662 -6.51 -5.91 17.88
C VAL A 662 -6.34 -6.87 19.05
N LEU A 663 -5.16 -6.89 19.68
CA LEU A 663 -4.85 -7.75 20.82
C LEU A 663 -3.86 -7.05 21.77
N PRO A 664 -4.05 -7.13 23.10
CA PRO A 664 -3.10 -6.56 24.07
C PRO A 664 -1.68 -7.15 23.97
N LEU A 665 -0.65 -6.35 24.24
CA LEU A 665 0.76 -6.76 24.11
C LEU A 665 1.11 -8.00 24.94
N ILE A 666 0.56 -8.13 26.14
CA ILE A 666 0.80 -9.27 27.03
C ILE A 666 0.34 -10.58 26.37
N GLU A 667 -0.84 -10.58 25.73
CA GLU A 667 -1.36 -11.75 25.02
C GLU A 667 -0.63 -11.99 23.69
N LEU A 668 -0.24 -10.91 23.01
CA LEU A 668 0.48 -10.96 21.73
C LEU A 668 1.90 -11.52 21.90
N GLU A 669 2.70 -10.99 22.84
CA GLU A 669 4.04 -11.50 23.15
C GLU A 669 3.95 -12.96 23.63
N THR A 670 2.97 -13.29 24.50
CA THR A 670 2.76 -14.66 24.97
C THR A 670 2.40 -15.62 23.84
N LYS A 671 1.68 -15.18 22.79
CA LYS A 671 1.41 -16.00 21.59
C LYS A 671 2.64 -16.16 20.70
N ILE A 672 3.45 -15.12 20.54
CA ILE A 672 4.62 -15.11 19.67
C ILE A 672 5.80 -15.87 20.29
N PHE A 673 6.20 -15.46 21.49
CA PHE A 673 7.40 -15.96 22.17
C PHE A 673 7.10 -17.08 23.17
N GLY A 674 5.84 -17.26 23.59
CA GLY A 674 5.44 -18.22 24.63
C GLY A 674 5.51 -17.68 26.05
N ASN A 675 6.01 -16.46 26.23
CA ASN A 675 6.10 -15.75 27.50
C ASN A 675 5.99 -14.24 27.28
N TYR A 676 5.64 -13.51 28.34
CA TYR A 676 5.74 -12.06 28.38
C TYR A 676 7.00 -11.67 29.17
N ASN A 677 7.87 -10.88 28.56
CA ASN A 677 9.02 -10.25 29.22
C ASN A 677 9.12 -8.74 28.91
N GLY A 678 8.11 -8.13 28.26
CA GLY A 678 8.15 -6.72 27.86
C GLY A 678 9.09 -6.51 26.69
N ARG A 679 8.91 -7.28 25.61
CA ARG A 679 9.77 -7.21 24.40
C ARG A 679 9.14 -6.52 23.20
N LEU A 680 7.83 -6.34 23.21
CA LEU A 680 7.07 -5.75 22.11
C LEU A 680 6.45 -4.46 22.62
N ASP A 681 6.70 -3.38 21.90
CA ASP A 681 6.16 -2.05 22.16
C ASP A 681 5.42 -1.53 20.92
N TYR A 682 4.59 -0.51 21.07
CA TYR A 682 4.00 0.17 19.92
C TYR A 682 5.01 1.16 19.32
N GLU A 683 4.95 1.36 18.01
CA GLU A 683 5.71 2.43 17.37
C GLU A 683 5.02 3.79 17.66
N PRO A 684 5.65 4.75 18.38
CA PRO A 684 5.01 5.98 18.85
C PRO A 684 4.51 6.92 17.74
N SER A 685 5.07 6.78 16.54
CA SER A 685 4.73 7.57 15.35
C SER A 685 4.34 6.71 14.14
N GLY A 686 4.00 5.45 14.36
CA GLY A 686 3.84 4.45 13.30
C GLY A 686 2.54 4.57 12.52
N THR A 687 1.43 4.81 13.23
CA THR A 687 0.11 5.02 12.62
C THR A 687 -0.66 6.15 13.32
N PRO A 688 -1.78 6.64 12.76
CA PRO A 688 -2.66 7.61 13.43
C PRO A 688 -3.25 7.12 14.76
N TYR A 689 -3.21 5.81 15.03
CA TYR A 689 -3.69 5.21 16.28
C TYR A 689 -2.60 5.03 17.36
N SER A 690 -1.34 5.37 17.06
CA SER A 690 -0.23 5.27 18.02
C SER A 690 -0.37 6.26 19.18
N LEU A 691 -0.35 5.75 20.41
CA LEU A 691 -0.25 6.56 21.63
C LEU A 691 1.23 6.76 22.00
N ARG A 692 1.59 7.94 22.52
CA ARG A 692 2.99 8.33 22.79
C ARG A 692 3.24 8.44 24.30
N SER A 693 4.39 7.96 24.75
CA SER A 693 4.90 8.29 26.10
C SER A 693 5.24 9.79 26.19
N PRO A 694 4.99 10.47 27.32
CA PRO A 694 5.32 11.87 27.51
C PRO A 694 6.81 12.13 27.81
N HIS A 695 7.57 11.09 28.18
CA HIS A 695 8.96 11.22 28.64
C HIS A 695 9.98 10.55 27.71
N GLU A 696 9.58 9.53 26.97
CA GLU A 696 10.47 8.74 26.12
C GLU A 696 9.86 8.55 24.72
N ARG A 697 10.71 8.27 23.72
CA ARG A 697 10.26 7.91 22.37
C ARG A 697 9.81 6.44 22.33
N ALA A 698 8.80 6.12 23.13
CA ALA A 698 8.17 4.81 23.23
C ALA A 698 6.66 4.93 22.96
N GLY A 699 6.09 3.95 22.23
CA GLY A 699 4.65 3.91 21.97
C GLY A 699 3.92 3.14 23.06
N LEU A 700 2.89 3.75 23.62
CA LEU A 700 2.02 3.15 24.62
C LEU A 700 0.90 2.36 23.96
N GLU A 701 0.34 1.38 24.67
CA GLU A 701 -0.80 0.61 24.16
C GLU A 701 -2.07 1.48 24.10
N PRO A 702 -2.78 1.54 22.95
CA PRO A 702 -4.00 2.32 22.82
C PRO A 702 -5.09 1.90 23.82
N LYS A 703 -5.70 2.89 24.49
CA LYS A 703 -6.64 2.66 25.62
C LYS A 703 -7.84 1.76 25.27
N PHE A 704 -8.32 1.84 24.02
CA PHE A 704 -9.43 1.01 23.50
C PHE A 704 -9.06 -0.48 23.37
N ILE A 705 -7.77 -0.84 23.32
CA ILE A 705 -7.30 -2.23 23.30
C ILE A 705 -7.19 -2.78 24.73
N THR A 706 -6.71 -1.97 25.67
CA THR A 706 -6.54 -2.34 27.08
C THR A 706 -7.86 -2.47 27.85
N HIS A 707 -8.80 -1.56 27.60
CA HIS A 707 -10.05 -1.44 28.36
C HIS A 707 -11.26 -1.29 27.41
N PRO A 708 -11.58 -2.34 26.63
CA PRO A 708 -12.65 -2.28 25.62
C PRO A 708 -14.02 -1.95 26.24
N ASP A 709 -14.26 -2.36 27.49
CA ASP A 709 -15.52 -2.11 28.20
C ASP A 709 -15.70 -0.65 28.65
N GLN A 710 -14.62 0.15 28.71
CA GLN A 710 -14.63 1.53 29.19
C GLN A 710 -14.50 2.57 28.07
N PHE A 711 -13.76 2.23 27.00
CA PHE A 711 -13.43 3.13 25.90
C PHE A 711 -14.10 2.72 24.57
N ALA A 712 -15.23 2.02 24.62
CA ALA A 712 -16.10 1.86 23.44
C ALA A 712 -16.61 3.27 23.03
N PRO A 713 -16.44 3.68 21.75
CA PRO A 713 -16.34 2.82 20.58
C PRO A 713 -14.90 2.48 20.14
N GLU A 714 -14.77 1.39 19.36
CA GLU A 714 -13.60 1.22 18.48
C GLU A 714 -13.39 2.50 17.65
N PRO A 715 -12.13 2.91 17.33
CA PRO A 715 -11.87 4.16 16.63
C PRO A 715 -12.69 4.25 15.34
N ALA A 716 -13.23 5.44 15.06
CA ALA A 716 -14.06 5.68 13.89
C ALA A 716 -13.34 5.21 12.61
N LEU A 717 -13.93 4.20 11.96
CA LEU A 717 -13.43 3.64 10.72
C LEU A 717 -13.75 4.60 9.58
N ALA A 718 -12.82 4.78 8.65
CA ALA A 718 -12.96 5.66 7.48
C ALA A 718 -14.18 5.33 6.61
N SER A 719 -14.59 4.07 6.59
CA SER A 719 -15.75 3.55 5.86
C SER A 719 -16.26 2.27 6.52
N SER A 720 -17.51 1.89 6.26
CA SER A 720 -18.10 0.63 6.70
C SER A 720 -17.40 -0.62 6.15
N GLU A 721 -16.58 -0.49 5.09
CA GLU A 721 -15.75 -1.58 4.57
C GLU A 721 -14.39 -1.70 5.29
N HIS A 722 -13.91 -0.63 5.94
CA HIS A 722 -12.63 -0.65 6.64
C HIS A 722 -12.66 -1.55 7.87
N ARG A 723 -11.52 -2.15 8.18
CA ARG A 723 -11.32 -3.08 9.30
C ARG A 723 -10.00 -2.77 9.98
N LEU A 724 -9.95 -2.99 11.29
CA LEU A 724 -8.70 -2.91 12.04
C LEU A 724 -7.84 -4.16 11.81
N PHE A 725 -6.59 -3.94 11.49
CA PHE A 725 -5.55 -4.96 11.39
C PHE A 725 -4.38 -4.57 12.29
N THR A 726 -3.71 -5.58 12.84
CA THR A 726 -2.47 -5.39 13.60
C THR A 726 -1.29 -5.94 12.80
N LEU A 727 -0.28 -5.10 12.60
CA LEU A 727 1.02 -5.43 12.03
C LEU A 727 2.02 -5.60 13.17
N VAL A 728 2.80 -6.69 13.12
CA VAL A 728 3.91 -6.96 14.02
C VAL A 728 5.17 -7.07 13.17
N ASP A 729 6.14 -6.21 13.44
CA ASP A 729 7.47 -6.33 12.86
C ASP A 729 8.43 -6.97 13.87
N THR A 730 8.99 -8.12 13.52
CA THR A 730 9.95 -8.81 14.40
C THR A 730 11.38 -8.29 14.26
N GLY A 731 11.68 -7.46 13.25
CA GLY A 731 12.99 -6.82 13.11
C GLY A 731 13.19 -5.74 14.15
N SER A 732 12.27 -4.77 14.19
CA SER A 732 12.25 -3.68 15.19
C SER A 732 11.56 -4.05 16.52
N LEU A 733 10.92 -5.21 16.61
CA LEU A 733 10.05 -5.62 17.72
C LEU A 733 8.83 -4.70 17.97
N THR A 734 8.41 -3.95 16.95
CA THR A 734 7.30 -2.99 17.05
C THR A 734 5.95 -3.57 16.63
N VAL A 735 4.89 -2.99 17.21
CA VAL A 735 3.49 -3.28 16.87
C VAL A 735 2.82 -2.01 16.33
N ASN A 736 2.03 -2.17 15.27
CA ASN A 736 1.31 -1.09 14.59
C ASN A 736 -0.14 -1.52 14.34
N VAL A 737 -1.12 -0.70 14.70
CA VAL A 737 -2.54 -0.91 14.35
C VAL A 737 -2.90 0.02 13.21
N PHE A 738 -3.56 -0.49 12.18
CA PHE A 738 -3.98 0.28 11.00
C PHE A 738 -5.37 -0.14 10.53
N GLN A 739 -5.99 0.69 9.69
CA GLN A 739 -7.25 0.37 9.01
C GLN A 739 -7.05 0.17 7.51
N ALA A 740 -7.78 -0.78 6.92
CA ALA A 740 -7.80 -1.08 5.48
C ALA A 740 -9.11 -1.81 5.11
N THR A 741 -9.53 -1.80 3.84
CA THR A 741 -10.68 -2.59 3.37
C THR A 741 -10.31 -4.07 3.16
N ALA A 742 -9.09 -4.30 2.69
CA ALA A 742 -8.52 -5.59 2.36
C ALA A 742 -7.15 -5.78 3.03
N PRO A 743 -6.77 -7.04 3.36
CA PRO A 743 -5.50 -7.37 3.99
C PRO A 743 -4.33 -7.07 3.04
N PRO A 744 -3.40 -6.16 3.38
CA PRO A 744 -2.25 -5.89 2.53
C PRO A 744 -1.28 -7.07 2.52
N THR A 745 -0.93 -7.57 1.34
CA THR A 745 -0.07 -8.75 1.15
C THR A 745 1.42 -8.41 1.09
N VAL A 746 1.75 -7.14 0.83
CA VAL A 746 3.12 -6.62 0.73
C VAL A 746 3.18 -5.21 1.31
N ALA A 747 4.30 -4.86 1.94
CA ALA A 747 4.66 -3.49 2.28
C ALA A 747 5.73 -3.01 1.28
N LEU A 748 5.50 -1.88 0.63
CA LEU A 748 6.48 -1.21 -0.23
C LEU A 748 7.03 0.02 0.48
N ILE A 749 8.33 0.06 0.76
CA ILE A 749 8.99 1.28 1.22
C ILE A 749 9.28 2.14 -0.02
N CYS A 750 8.62 3.31 -0.08
CA CYS A 750 8.68 4.22 -1.22
C CYS A 750 9.27 5.60 -0.90
N GLY A 751 9.42 5.95 0.38
CA GLY A 751 9.94 7.25 0.79
C GLY A 751 10.30 7.35 2.28
N ARG A 752 10.73 8.54 2.68
CA ARG A 752 11.15 8.89 4.04
C ARG A 752 10.56 10.23 4.47
N GLU A 753 10.30 10.37 5.76
CA GLU A 753 9.77 11.59 6.37
C GLU A 753 10.09 11.62 7.88
N GLY A 754 10.69 12.72 8.36
CA GLY A 754 10.95 12.94 9.78
C GLY A 754 11.84 11.87 10.45
N GLY A 755 12.74 11.24 9.68
CA GLY A 755 13.58 10.12 10.18
C GLY A 755 12.87 8.75 10.25
N MET A 756 11.67 8.63 9.66
CA MET A 756 10.93 7.37 9.52
C MET A 756 10.75 7.02 8.03
N LEU A 757 10.57 5.73 7.72
CA LEU A 757 10.21 5.25 6.39
C LEU A 757 8.70 5.32 6.17
N ARG A 758 8.26 5.69 4.96
CA ARG A 758 6.87 5.57 4.50
C ARG A 758 6.70 4.23 3.78
N ALA A 759 5.98 3.31 4.43
CA ALA A 759 5.68 1.98 3.91
C ALA A 759 4.21 1.89 3.45
N LEU A 760 4.01 1.84 2.13
CA LEU A 760 2.71 1.60 1.52
C LEU A 760 2.33 0.13 1.77
N LEU A 761 1.22 -0.10 2.46
CA LEU A 761 0.68 -1.44 2.61
C LEU A 761 -0.28 -1.70 1.45
N CYS A 762 0.01 -2.71 0.63
CA CYS A 762 -0.73 -2.99 -0.60
C CYS A 762 -1.28 -4.43 -0.63
N SER A 763 -2.53 -4.58 -1.09
CA SER A 763 -3.13 -5.87 -1.43
C SER A 763 -2.89 -6.16 -2.92
N TRP A 764 -2.58 -7.42 -3.27
CA TRP A 764 -2.32 -7.81 -4.66
C TRP A 764 -3.61 -8.24 -5.36
N ASP A 765 -4.00 -7.47 -6.38
CA ASP A 765 -5.03 -7.84 -7.35
C ASP A 765 -4.39 -8.71 -8.45
N PHE A 766 -4.70 -10.00 -8.39
CA PHE A 766 -4.25 -11.02 -9.34
C PHE A 766 -4.88 -10.90 -10.73
N ALA A 767 -6.01 -10.21 -10.88
CA ALA A 767 -6.66 -10.09 -12.19
C ALA A 767 -5.93 -9.08 -13.09
N SER A 768 -5.52 -7.94 -12.54
CA SER A 768 -4.83 -6.87 -13.27
C SER A 768 -3.30 -6.85 -13.06
N ASP A 769 -2.79 -7.80 -12.28
CA ASP A 769 -1.43 -7.88 -11.73
C ASP A 769 -0.94 -6.53 -11.19
N ARG A 770 -1.68 -6.00 -10.20
CA ARG A 770 -1.42 -4.70 -9.58
C ARG A 770 -1.46 -4.77 -8.06
N LEU A 771 -0.68 -3.89 -7.43
CA LEU A 771 -0.70 -3.68 -5.99
C LEU A 771 -1.64 -2.51 -5.66
N MET A 772 -2.82 -2.82 -5.14
CA MET A 772 -3.78 -1.82 -4.65
C MET A 772 -3.29 -1.26 -3.32
N ARG A 773 -3.01 0.05 -3.24
CA ARG A 773 -2.71 0.72 -1.98
C ARG A 773 -3.90 0.61 -1.03
N GLN A 774 -3.64 0.15 0.19
CA GLN A 774 -4.67 -0.05 1.22
C GLN A 774 -4.50 0.93 2.38
N THR A 775 -3.27 1.22 2.76
CA THR A 775 -2.92 2.28 3.72
C THR A 775 -1.44 2.61 3.61
N VAL A 776 -0.95 3.56 4.40
CA VAL A 776 0.47 3.84 4.59
C VAL A 776 0.78 3.83 6.09
N VAL A 777 1.86 3.15 6.48
CA VAL A 777 2.37 3.15 7.85
C VAL A 777 3.79 3.67 7.89
N ARG A 778 4.21 4.18 9.05
CA ARG A 778 5.58 4.63 9.30
C ARG A 778 6.37 3.51 9.99
N MET A 779 7.57 3.25 9.49
CA MET A 779 8.48 2.23 10.04
C MET A 779 9.84 2.86 10.41
N GLY A 780 10.56 2.23 11.34
CA GLY A 780 11.91 2.67 11.72
C GLY A 780 12.88 2.67 10.53
N SER A 781 13.80 3.63 10.49
CA SER A 781 14.75 3.77 9.36
C SER A 781 15.69 2.57 9.21
N ASP A 782 15.99 1.87 10.31
CA ASP A 782 16.87 0.70 10.36
C ASP A 782 16.35 -0.48 9.51
N CYS A 783 15.03 -0.53 9.27
CA CYS A 783 14.42 -1.53 8.40
C CYS A 783 14.91 -1.43 6.95
N LEU A 784 15.39 -0.28 6.45
CA LEU A 784 15.66 -0.09 5.01
C LEU A 784 16.74 -1.04 4.47
N ASP A 785 17.82 -1.23 5.22
CA ASP A 785 18.98 -2.02 4.79
C ASP A 785 18.73 -3.54 4.88
N MET A 786 17.72 -3.93 5.68
CA MET A 786 17.23 -5.30 5.80
C MET A 786 16.33 -5.72 4.63
N VAL A 787 15.88 -4.78 3.77
CA VAL A 787 14.90 -5.04 2.70
C VAL A 787 15.53 -4.97 1.31
N ARG A 788 15.11 -5.90 0.45
CA ARG A 788 15.56 -6.00 -0.94
C ARG A 788 14.82 -5.01 -1.85
N VAL A 789 15.59 -4.36 -2.72
CA VAL A 789 15.08 -3.55 -3.83
C VAL A 789 14.39 -4.45 -4.86
N LYS A 790 13.31 -3.95 -5.47
CA LYS A 790 12.61 -4.55 -6.59
C LYS A 790 12.78 -3.69 -7.84
N GLY A 791 12.69 -4.35 -8.99
CA GLY A 791 12.53 -3.71 -10.29
C GLY A 791 11.11 -3.18 -10.47
N TRP A 792 10.61 -3.24 -11.70
CA TRP A 792 9.30 -2.71 -12.06
C TRP A 792 8.15 -3.38 -11.30
N VAL A 793 7.35 -2.59 -10.58
CA VAL A 793 6.17 -3.03 -9.84
C VAL A 793 4.99 -2.10 -10.15
N LYS A 794 3.82 -2.67 -10.46
CA LYS A 794 2.61 -1.91 -10.76
C LYS A 794 1.84 -1.59 -9.47
N VAL A 795 1.61 -0.31 -9.18
CA VAL A 795 0.95 0.17 -7.95
C VAL A 795 -0.25 1.05 -8.32
N CYS A 796 -1.42 0.76 -7.73
CA CYS A 796 -2.63 1.55 -7.84
C CYS A 796 -2.83 2.39 -6.57
N LEU A 797 -3.16 3.67 -6.74
CA LEU A 797 -3.21 4.67 -5.67
C LEU A 797 -4.58 4.80 -4.97
N GLY A 798 -5.65 4.33 -5.61
CA GLY A 798 -7.02 4.40 -5.09
C GLY A 798 -7.73 3.06 -5.18
N GLU A 799 -8.87 2.98 -4.52
CA GLU A 799 -9.86 1.94 -4.77
C GLU A 799 -10.72 2.36 -5.99
N GLU A 800 -11.31 1.36 -6.66
CA GLU A 800 -12.19 1.49 -7.84
C GLU A 800 -13.66 1.39 -7.45
#